data_AF-A0A4S4EQ11-F1
#
_entry.id   AF-A0A4S4EQ11-F1
#
_cell.length_a   1.000
_cell.length_b   1.000
_cell.length_c   1.000
_cell.angle_alpha   90.00
_cell.angle_beta   90.00
_cell.angle_gamma   90.00
#
_symmetry.space_group_name_H-M   'P 1'
#
loop_
_entity.id
_entity.type
_entity.pdbx_description
1 polymer ?
#
loop_
_entity_poly.entity_id
_entity_poly.type
_entity_poly.pdbx_seq_one_letter_code
_entity_poly.pdbx_strand_id
1 'polypeptide(L)'
;MSHRKFEHPRHGSLGFLPRKRAARHRGKVKAFPKDDPSKPCRLTAFLGYKAGMTHIVREVEKPGSKLHKKETCEAVTIVETPPMVVVGVVGYVKTPRGLRSLSTVWAQHLNEEVKRRFYKNWCKSKKKAFTKYSKKYENDEGKKDIQAQLEKMKKYCSVIRVLAHTQIRKMKGLKQKKAHLMEVQVNGGDVAKKVDYAYSFFEKHIPIDAVFQKDEMIDIIGVTKGKGYEGVVTRWGVTRLPRKTHRGLRKVACIGAWHPARVSFTVARAGQNGYHHRTEMNKKIYKLAKAGQESHSGITEFDRTEKDITPMGGFPHYGVKRVVTLRQTLLTQTSRVAMEEIKLKFIDTSSKFGHGRFQTSQEKAKFYGRALGTTCVAAFSSVNGALQLGQHALVSRQFVDMSRIRIEGLLAAFPKLVGTGKQHTYIETENVRYVYQPIEALYLLLVTNKQSNILEDLETLRLLSKLVPEYSVSLDEEGICKTAFELIFAFDEVISLGHRESVTVAQVKQYCEMESHEERLHKLVMQSKINETKDIMKRKASEIDKSKIEKNRGDKGGFMSMQSMGSGRIDSGFGSDSGISSSGSGFGGGSGFGLSTDMDSFTSSKSKGRPAASATAPPKGLGMKLGKTQRANQFLESLKAEGEVILEDVRPSAGPTRAAAPPPTDPITLTVDEKINVTLKRDGGVSNFDVQGTLSLQILNQEDGLIQVQIETGGNPGVLFKTHPNINKELFSNENILGLKDPNRPFPAGQAGDGVGLLKWRMQSVDESVVPLTINCWPSVSGTETYVSIEYEASSTFDLQNVVISVPLPALREAPNVKQIDGEWRYDSRNSILEWSILLIDNSNRSGSMEFVVPPVDASVFFPISVRFTAASTFSELKVLNVLPLRGGPSPRFAQRTLLSTENYQVV
;
A
#
# COMPACT_ATOMS: atom_id res chain seq x y z
N MET A 1 -7.03 -11.44 -38.65
CA MET A 1 -6.48 -12.53 -37.81
C MET A 1 -7.56 -13.56 -37.57
N SER A 2 -7.20 -14.84 -37.54
CA SER A 2 -8.11 -15.96 -37.24
C SER A 2 -8.25 -16.16 -35.71
N HIS A 3 -8.55 -17.38 -35.27
CA HIS A 3 -8.55 -17.80 -33.87
C HIS A 3 -7.24 -17.46 -33.13
N ARG A 4 -7.29 -17.49 -31.80
CA ARG A 4 -6.14 -17.18 -30.94
C ARG A 4 -5.13 -18.33 -30.96
N LYS A 5 -3.92 -18.10 -31.50
CA LYS A 5 -2.86 -19.12 -31.70
C LYS A 5 -2.53 -19.99 -30.46
N PHE A 6 -2.67 -19.44 -29.26
CA PHE A 6 -2.45 -20.16 -27.99
C PHE A 6 -3.58 -19.83 -27.03
N GLU A 7 -4.22 -20.83 -26.43
CA GLU A 7 -5.28 -20.61 -25.44
C GLU A 7 -4.78 -19.89 -24.18
N HIS A 8 -5.72 -19.48 -23.31
CA HIS A 8 -5.37 -18.87 -22.02
C HIS A 8 -6.56 -18.93 -21.05
N PRO A 9 -6.33 -19.23 -19.76
CA PRO A 9 -7.37 -19.21 -18.73
C PRO A 9 -8.15 -17.90 -18.66
N ARG A 10 -9.43 -18.00 -18.26
CA ARG A 10 -10.32 -16.85 -18.21
C ARG A 10 -10.00 -15.93 -17.02
N HIS A 11 -9.62 -14.69 -17.29
CA HIS A 11 -9.43 -13.66 -16.25
C HIS A 11 -10.74 -13.31 -15.51
N GLY A 12 -10.92 -13.91 -14.33
CA GLY A 12 -11.99 -13.62 -13.39
C GLY A 12 -13.33 -14.35 -13.66
N SER A 13 -13.88 -14.94 -12.60
CA SER A 13 -15.14 -15.70 -12.64
C SER A 13 -16.36 -14.81 -12.90
N LEU A 14 -17.23 -15.29 -13.80
CA LEU A 14 -18.50 -14.65 -14.15
C LEU A 14 -19.59 -14.84 -13.10
N GLY A 15 -19.54 -15.90 -12.29
CA GLY A 15 -20.49 -16.15 -11.19
C GLY A 15 -20.48 -15.08 -10.09
N PHE A 16 -19.51 -14.16 -10.16
CA PHE A 16 -19.35 -13.01 -9.27
C PHE A 16 -19.78 -11.67 -9.89
N LEU A 17 -20.35 -11.68 -11.11
CA LEU A 17 -21.09 -10.55 -11.67
C LEU A 17 -22.49 -10.41 -11.01
N PRO A 18 -23.08 -9.20 -11.02
CA PRO A 18 -22.47 -7.93 -11.36
C PRO A 18 -21.50 -7.46 -10.27
N ARG A 19 -20.27 -7.08 -10.64
CA ARG A 19 -19.25 -6.55 -9.72
C ARG A 19 -19.49 -5.08 -9.37
N LYS A 20 -20.62 -4.82 -8.69
CA LYS A 20 -21.07 -3.51 -8.19
C LYS A 20 -20.96 -3.42 -6.66
N ARG A 21 -21.17 -2.21 -6.10
CA ARG A 21 -21.24 -2.01 -4.64
C ARG A 21 -22.42 -2.79 -4.05
N ALA A 22 -22.24 -3.40 -2.88
CA ALA A 22 -23.30 -4.04 -2.14
C ALA A 22 -24.30 -3.01 -1.59
N ALA A 23 -25.61 -3.22 -1.84
CA ALA A 23 -26.67 -2.33 -1.39
C ALA A 23 -26.92 -2.35 0.14
N ARG A 24 -26.31 -3.30 0.85
CA ARG A 24 -26.35 -3.41 2.33
C ARG A 24 -24.92 -3.69 2.81
N HIS A 25 -24.51 -3.04 3.89
CA HIS A 25 -23.16 -3.19 4.46
C HIS A 25 -22.94 -4.55 5.15
N ARG A 26 -24.00 -5.11 5.77
CA ARG A 26 -23.99 -6.44 6.37
C ARG A 26 -24.19 -7.52 5.29
N GLY A 27 -23.56 -8.68 5.48
CA GLY A 27 -23.92 -9.91 4.79
C GLY A 27 -25.43 -10.20 4.89
N LYS A 28 -26.07 -10.55 3.77
CA LYS A 28 -27.42 -11.16 3.80
C LYS A 28 -27.23 -12.65 3.58
N VAL A 29 -27.71 -13.46 4.52
CA VAL A 29 -27.91 -14.89 4.27
C VAL A 29 -28.89 -15.05 3.12
N LYS A 30 -28.47 -15.69 2.03
CA LYS A 30 -29.32 -16.00 0.87
C LYS A 30 -30.01 -17.35 1.00
N ALA A 31 -29.29 -18.33 1.56
CA ALA A 31 -29.76 -19.66 1.90
C ALA A 31 -29.25 -20.02 3.30
N PHE A 32 -30.06 -20.69 4.10
CA PHE A 32 -29.69 -21.27 5.38
C PHE A 32 -29.35 -22.76 5.18
N PRO A 33 -28.73 -23.45 6.16
CA PRO A 33 -28.56 -24.90 6.11
C PRO A 33 -29.89 -25.61 5.86
N LYS A 34 -29.83 -26.82 5.27
CA LYS A 34 -31.02 -27.67 5.12
C LYS A 34 -31.63 -27.92 6.51
N ASP A 35 -32.95 -27.89 6.57
CA ASP A 35 -33.71 -28.20 7.78
C ASP A 35 -33.91 -29.71 7.88
N ASP A 36 -33.97 -30.20 9.11
CA ASP A 36 -33.97 -31.62 9.47
C ASP A 36 -34.75 -31.79 10.78
N PRO A 37 -36.05 -32.16 10.71
CA PRO A 37 -36.92 -32.24 11.88
C PRO A 37 -36.46 -33.23 12.96
N SER A 38 -35.59 -34.20 12.63
CA SER A 38 -35.09 -35.20 13.59
C SER A 38 -34.18 -34.62 14.66
N LYS A 39 -33.50 -33.49 14.37
CA LYS A 39 -32.55 -32.85 15.27
C LYS A 39 -33.24 -31.87 16.21
N PRO A 40 -32.69 -31.59 17.42
CA PRO A 40 -33.26 -30.59 18.32
C PRO A 40 -33.26 -29.19 17.68
N CYS A 41 -34.25 -28.37 18.06
CA CYS A 41 -34.37 -26.98 17.63
C CYS A 41 -33.07 -26.20 17.93
N ARG A 42 -32.48 -25.60 16.90
CA ARG A 42 -31.24 -24.81 17.01
C ARG A 42 -31.18 -23.64 16.04
N LEU A 43 -30.40 -22.63 16.40
CA LEU A 43 -30.06 -21.52 15.52
C LEU A 43 -28.94 -21.90 14.54
N THR A 44 -28.85 -21.16 13.43
CA THR A 44 -28.01 -21.51 12.27
C THR A 44 -27.05 -20.40 11.82
N ALA A 45 -27.10 -19.21 12.46
CA ALA A 45 -26.30 -18.05 12.10
C ALA A 45 -26.18 -17.04 13.26
N PHE A 46 -25.13 -16.21 13.23
CA PHE A 46 -24.82 -15.18 14.23
C PHE A 46 -24.19 -13.94 13.57
N LEU A 47 -24.09 -12.83 14.31
CA LEU A 47 -23.41 -11.60 13.88
C LEU A 47 -22.21 -11.28 14.75
N GLY A 48 -21.02 -11.30 14.15
CA GLY A 48 -19.78 -10.84 14.76
C GLY A 48 -19.24 -9.59 14.09
N TYR A 49 -18.16 -9.04 14.65
CA TYR A 49 -17.43 -7.92 14.09
C TYR A 49 -15.94 -8.29 14.00
N LYS A 50 -15.32 -8.16 12.83
CA LYS A 50 -13.88 -8.41 12.72
C LYS A 50 -13.13 -7.36 13.54
N ALA A 51 -12.42 -7.81 14.58
CA ALA A 51 -11.62 -6.99 15.47
C ALA A 51 -10.21 -6.79 14.91
N GLY A 52 -9.58 -7.88 14.44
CA GLY A 52 -8.24 -7.86 13.89
C GLY A 52 -7.79 -9.21 13.33
N MET A 53 -6.48 -9.43 13.30
CA MET A 53 -5.82 -10.70 12.96
C MET A 53 -4.59 -10.86 13.84
N THR A 54 -4.21 -12.11 14.08
CA THR A 54 -2.91 -12.50 14.65
C THR A 54 -2.52 -13.87 14.08
N HIS A 55 -1.46 -14.48 14.58
CA HIS A 55 -1.14 -15.88 14.28
C HIS A 55 -1.23 -16.75 15.55
N ILE A 56 -1.37 -18.05 15.33
CA ILE A 56 -1.30 -19.08 16.39
C ILE A 56 -0.25 -20.11 16.02
N VAL A 57 0.30 -20.81 17.01
CA VAL A 57 1.00 -22.08 16.79
C VAL A 57 0.10 -23.21 17.28
N ARG A 58 0.03 -24.26 16.47
CA ARG A 58 -0.64 -25.51 16.80
C ARG A 58 0.14 -26.69 16.25
N GLU A 59 -0.11 -27.86 16.81
CA GLU A 59 0.31 -29.11 16.18
C GLU A 59 -0.68 -29.53 15.08
N VAL A 60 -0.22 -30.33 14.11
CA VAL A 60 -1.01 -30.78 12.96
C VAL A 60 -1.25 -32.30 13.01
N GLU A 61 -2.47 -32.67 13.37
CA GLU A 61 -2.92 -34.07 13.46
C GLU A 61 -3.43 -34.58 12.10
N LYS A 62 -2.56 -34.58 11.07
CA LYS A 62 -2.87 -35.04 9.70
C LYS A 62 -2.01 -36.23 9.25
N PRO A 63 -2.37 -37.48 9.58
CA PRO A 63 -1.67 -38.68 9.11
C PRO A 63 -1.46 -38.69 7.59
N GLY A 64 -0.24 -39.00 7.15
CA GLY A 64 0.20 -38.93 5.75
C GLY A 64 0.75 -37.55 5.31
N SER A 65 0.64 -36.51 6.13
CA SER A 65 1.28 -35.20 5.87
C SER A 65 2.74 -35.17 6.32
N LYS A 66 3.61 -34.48 5.56
CA LYS A 66 4.98 -34.13 6.00
C LYS A 66 5.02 -33.23 7.25
N LEU A 67 3.86 -32.65 7.61
CA LEU A 67 3.62 -31.83 8.79
C LEU A 67 2.93 -32.59 9.94
N HIS A 68 2.67 -33.90 9.82
CA HIS A 68 2.04 -34.65 10.91
C HIS A 68 2.90 -34.61 12.18
N LYS A 69 2.28 -34.33 13.33
CA LYS A 69 2.96 -34.14 14.63
C LYS A 69 4.08 -33.09 14.59
N LYS A 70 3.92 -32.07 13.74
CA LYS A 70 4.76 -30.89 13.70
C LYS A 70 3.95 -29.64 14.00
N GLU A 71 4.64 -28.66 14.54
CA GLU A 71 4.07 -27.37 14.84
C GLU A 71 4.02 -26.51 13.57
N THR A 72 2.93 -25.78 13.41
CA THR A 72 2.73 -24.85 12.30
C THR A 72 2.17 -23.53 12.80
N CYS A 73 2.74 -22.44 12.30
CA CYS A 73 2.17 -21.10 12.44
C CYS A 73 1.02 -20.92 11.42
N GLU A 74 -0.19 -20.63 11.89
CA GLU A 74 -1.36 -20.37 11.05
C GLU A 74 -1.98 -19.00 11.38
N ALA A 75 -2.31 -18.22 10.34
CA ALA A 75 -2.88 -16.88 10.50
C ALA A 75 -4.39 -16.91 10.78
N VAL A 76 -4.82 -16.32 11.89
CA VAL A 76 -6.21 -16.32 12.36
C VAL A 76 -6.86 -14.94 12.26
N THR A 77 -8.19 -14.92 12.22
CA THR A 77 -9.00 -13.69 12.29
C THR A 77 -9.81 -13.68 13.58
N ILE A 78 -9.59 -12.67 14.42
CA ILE A 78 -10.32 -12.50 15.68
C ILE A 78 -11.61 -11.72 15.40
N VAL A 79 -12.74 -12.31 15.80
CA VAL A 79 -14.10 -11.79 15.57
C VAL A 79 -14.80 -11.65 16.92
N GLU A 80 -15.09 -10.42 17.30
CA GLU A 80 -15.79 -10.08 18.53
C GLU A 80 -17.30 -10.28 18.32
N THR A 81 -17.91 -11.12 19.16
CA THR A 81 -19.29 -11.60 19.02
C THR A 81 -20.14 -11.21 20.24
N PRO A 82 -20.64 -9.96 20.32
CA PRO A 82 -21.49 -9.53 21.42
C PRO A 82 -22.79 -10.34 21.42
N PRO A 83 -23.31 -10.81 22.58
CA PRO A 83 -24.52 -11.62 22.61
C PRO A 83 -25.69 -10.96 21.87
N MET A 84 -26.38 -11.74 21.06
CA MET A 84 -27.53 -11.26 20.28
C MET A 84 -28.80 -11.31 21.13
N VAL A 85 -29.71 -10.34 20.94
CA VAL A 85 -31.03 -10.33 21.56
C VAL A 85 -32.06 -10.75 20.52
N VAL A 86 -32.89 -11.76 20.81
CA VAL A 86 -34.06 -12.10 19.98
C VAL A 86 -35.20 -11.13 20.32
N VAL A 87 -35.78 -10.52 19.30
CA VAL A 87 -36.77 -9.45 19.39
C VAL A 87 -38.04 -9.74 18.59
N GLY A 88 -38.18 -10.96 18.06
CA GLY A 88 -39.35 -11.38 17.30
C GLY A 88 -39.14 -12.68 16.53
N VAL A 89 -40.19 -13.12 15.85
CA VAL A 89 -40.20 -14.30 14.97
C VAL A 89 -40.99 -14.00 13.69
N VAL A 90 -40.49 -14.48 12.56
CA VAL A 90 -41.12 -14.40 11.22
C VAL A 90 -41.45 -15.81 10.76
N GLY A 91 -42.72 -16.04 10.43
CA GLY A 91 -43.18 -17.27 9.80
C GLY A 91 -43.18 -17.16 8.28
N TYR A 92 -42.63 -18.17 7.59
CA TYR A 92 -42.62 -18.27 6.12
C TYR A 92 -43.41 -19.48 5.61
N VAL A 93 -44.44 -19.22 4.81
CA VAL A 93 -45.21 -20.24 4.08
C VAL A 93 -44.56 -20.53 2.72
N LYS A 94 -44.52 -21.81 2.34
CA LYS A 94 -44.08 -22.27 1.02
C LYS A 94 -45.21 -22.03 0.01
N THR A 95 -44.92 -21.30 -1.05
CA THR A 95 -45.83 -21.07 -2.19
C THR A 95 -45.16 -21.53 -3.49
N PRO A 96 -45.90 -21.72 -4.60
CA PRO A 96 -45.29 -22.03 -5.90
C PRO A 96 -44.26 -20.99 -6.38
N ARG A 97 -44.37 -19.73 -5.91
CA ARG A 97 -43.41 -18.64 -6.21
C ARG A 97 -42.28 -18.53 -5.16
N GLY A 98 -42.11 -19.53 -4.29
CA GLY A 98 -41.11 -19.57 -3.21
C GLY A 98 -41.68 -19.24 -1.82
N LEU A 99 -40.80 -18.90 -0.88
CA LEU A 99 -41.18 -18.58 0.51
C LEU A 99 -41.76 -17.17 0.63
N ARG A 100 -43.01 -17.06 1.13
CA ARG A 100 -43.67 -15.79 1.46
C ARG A 100 -43.76 -15.63 2.98
N SER A 101 -43.46 -14.45 3.50
CA SER A 101 -43.70 -14.14 4.92
C SER A 101 -45.21 -14.10 5.20
N LEU A 102 -45.68 -14.86 6.18
CA LEU A 102 -47.09 -14.97 6.55
C LEU A 102 -47.49 -14.01 7.66
N SER A 103 -46.70 -13.97 8.74
CA SER A 103 -46.89 -13.13 9.92
C SER A 103 -45.55 -12.80 10.56
N THR A 104 -45.52 -11.82 11.47
CA THR A 104 -44.33 -11.47 12.24
C THR A 104 -44.73 -10.95 13.61
N VAL A 105 -44.37 -11.70 14.65
CA VAL A 105 -44.59 -11.33 16.05
C VAL A 105 -43.28 -10.72 16.58
N TRP A 106 -43.37 -9.62 17.31
CA TRP A 106 -42.22 -8.98 17.96
C TRP A 106 -42.33 -9.12 19.48
N ALA A 107 -41.21 -9.05 20.18
CA ALA A 107 -41.18 -9.02 21.64
C ALA A 107 -41.77 -7.71 22.21
N GLN A 108 -42.13 -7.71 23.50
CA GLN A 108 -42.80 -6.59 24.17
C GLN A 108 -41.83 -5.42 24.40
N HIS A 109 -40.66 -5.69 24.97
CA HIS A 109 -39.67 -4.71 25.39
C HIS A 109 -38.50 -4.63 24.40
N LEU A 110 -38.66 -3.81 23.36
CA LEU A 110 -37.61 -3.61 22.36
C LEU A 110 -36.58 -2.54 22.77
N ASN A 111 -35.31 -2.95 22.77
CA ASN A 111 -34.16 -2.10 23.11
C ASN A 111 -34.00 -0.86 22.22
N GLU A 112 -33.44 0.23 22.77
CA GLU A 112 -33.25 1.50 22.04
C GLU A 112 -32.35 1.33 20.80
N GLU A 113 -31.33 0.47 20.87
CA GLU A 113 -30.42 0.21 19.75
C GLU A 113 -31.10 -0.40 18.52
N VAL A 114 -32.15 -1.21 18.73
CA VAL A 114 -32.94 -1.81 17.65
C VAL A 114 -34.08 -0.89 17.22
N LYS A 115 -34.72 -0.14 18.15
CA LYS A 115 -35.62 0.98 17.79
C LYS A 115 -34.91 2.00 16.87
N ARG A 116 -33.61 2.24 17.07
CA ARG A 116 -32.74 3.03 16.17
C ARG A 116 -32.60 2.48 14.74
N ARG A 117 -32.97 1.22 14.42
CA ARG A 117 -32.98 0.74 13.02
C ARG A 117 -34.04 1.41 12.17
N PHE A 118 -35.23 1.64 12.73
CA PHE A 118 -36.44 2.09 12.03
C PHE A 118 -36.44 3.58 11.67
N TYR A 119 -35.43 4.35 12.12
CA TYR A 119 -35.24 5.75 11.78
C TYR A 119 -33.98 5.97 10.94
N LYS A 120 -34.02 6.91 9.98
CA LYS A 120 -32.81 7.47 9.36
C LYS A 120 -32.09 8.36 10.39
N ASN A 121 -32.75 9.44 10.84
CA ASN A 121 -32.22 10.43 11.78
C ASN A 121 -32.87 10.29 13.16
N TRP A 122 -32.26 9.51 14.07
CA TRP A 122 -32.83 9.22 15.39
C TRP A 122 -33.14 10.47 16.22
N CYS A 123 -32.20 11.42 16.31
CA CYS A 123 -32.31 12.57 17.21
C CYS A 123 -33.44 13.53 16.81
N LYS A 124 -33.66 13.73 15.50
CA LYS A 124 -34.78 14.54 14.95
C LYS A 124 -36.12 13.79 14.87
N SER A 125 -36.20 12.54 15.33
CA SER A 125 -37.42 11.73 15.25
C SER A 125 -38.20 11.72 16.57
N LYS A 126 -39.53 11.60 16.51
CA LYS A 126 -40.40 11.46 17.71
C LYS A 126 -40.27 10.11 18.44
N LYS A 127 -39.32 9.24 18.05
CA LYS A 127 -38.92 7.95 18.67
C LYS A 127 -40.03 6.89 18.92
N LYS A 128 -41.29 7.12 18.51
CA LYS A 128 -42.49 6.27 18.71
C LYS A 128 -42.47 4.87 18.04
N ALA A 129 -41.32 4.29 17.71
CA ALA A 129 -41.24 2.96 17.12
C ALA A 129 -41.65 1.88 18.15
N PHE A 130 -42.58 1.01 17.75
CA PHE A 130 -43.18 -0.05 18.56
C PHE A 130 -43.97 0.38 19.81
N THR A 131 -44.16 1.69 20.08
CA THR A 131 -44.90 2.10 21.30
C THR A 131 -46.36 1.64 21.30
N LYS A 132 -47.05 1.64 20.14
CA LYS A 132 -48.39 1.03 20.00
C LYS A 132 -48.37 -0.51 20.01
N TYR A 133 -47.22 -1.14 19.78
CA TYR A 133 -47.10 -2.60 19.69
C TYR A 133 -46.80 -3.22 21.06
N SER A 134 -45.92 -2.61 21.87
CA SER A 134 -45.70 -3.02 23.27
C SER A 134 -47.03 -3.05 24.06
N LYS A 135 -47.90 -2.06 23.83
CA LYS A 135 -49.26 -2.02 24.42
C LYS A 135 -50.18 -3.19 24.06
N LYS A 136 -49.91 -3.95 22.98
CA LYS A 136 -50.67 -5.18 22.71
C LYS A 136 -50.39 -6.30 23.72
N TYR A 137 -49.25 -6.26 24.42
CA TYR A 137 -48.98 -7.19 25.52
C TYR A 137 -49.57 -6.71 26.86
N GLU A 138 -50.00 -5.45 26.98
CA GLU A 138 -50.73 -4.93 28.14
C GLU A 138 -52.19 -5.42 28.08
N ASN A 139 -52.89 -5.17 26.97
CA ASN A 139 -54.30 -5.52 26.75
C ASN A 139 -54.51 -7.01 26.40
N ASP A 140 -55.51 -7.67 26.99
CA ASP A 140 -55.80 -9.10 26.73
C ASP A 140 -56.25 -9.42 25.31
N GLU A 141 -56.97 -8.51 24.64
CA GLU A 141 -57.27 -8.64 23.20
C GLU A 141 -55.99 -8.66 22.34
N GLY A 142 -54.99 -7.87 22.73
CA GLY A 142 -53.70 -7.82 22.05
C GLY A 142 -52.88 -9.10 22.28
N LYS A 143 -52.92 -9.65 23.50
CA LYS A 143 -52.34 -10.97 23.83
C LYS A 143 -52.99 -12.07 22.98
N LYS A 144 -54.32 -12.05 22.84
CA LYS A 144 -55.09 -12.97 21.97
C LYS A 144 -54.71 -12.86 20.49
N ASP A 145 -54.57 -11.64 19.95
CA ASP A 145 -54.06 -11.41 18.58
C ASP A 145 -52.64 -11.96 18.38
N ILE A 146 -51.74 -11.73 19.34
CA ILE A 146 -50.36 -12.25 19.29
C ILE A 146 -50.35 -13.78 19.33
N GLN A 147 -51.13 -14.39 20.21
CA GLN A 147 -51.25 -15.85 20.32
C GLN A 147 -51.82 -16.47 19.03
N ALA A 148 -52.91 -15.90 18.49
CA ALA A 148 -53.48 -16.33 17.20
C ALA A 148 -52.48 -16.17 16.04
N GLN A 149 -51.60 -15.16 16.06
CA GLN A 149 -50.52 -15.02 15.08
C GLN A 149 -49.44 -16.09 15.22
N LEU A 150 -49.12 -16.54 16.44
CA LEU A 150 -48.19 -17.66 16.69
C LEU A 150 -48.80 -18.99 16.24
N GLU A 151 -50.05 -19.27 16.58
CA GLU A 151 -50.79 -20.46 16.12
C GLU A 151 -50.91 -20.51 14.60
N LYS A 152 -51.16 -19.36 13.97
CA LYS A 152 -51.12 -19.21 12.50
C LYS A 152 -49.73 -19.49 11.91
N MET A 153 -48.64 -19.26 12.65
CA MET A 153 -47.32 -19.76 12.24
C MET A 153 -47.23 -21.28 12.38
N LYS A 154 -47.64 -21.85 13.52
CA LYS A 154 -47.61 -23.32 13.75
C LYS A 154 -48.37 -24.10 12.68
N LYS A 155 -49.55 -23.60 12.25
CA LYS A 155 -50.44 -24.27 11.29
C LYS A 155 -50.01 -24.14 9.82
N TYR A 156 -49.43 -23.01 9.40
CA TYR A 156 -49.25 -22.70 7.96
C TYR A 156 -47.82 -22.39 7.53
N CYS A 157 -46.87 -22.20 8.45
CA CYS A 157 -45.48 -21.90 8.07
C CYS A 157 -44.67 -23.17 7.84
N SER A 158 -43.85 -23.15 6.79
CA SER A 158 -42.87 -24.20 6.49
C SER A 158 -41.48 -23.92 7.08
N VAL A 159 -41.18 -22.66 7.37
CA VAL A 159 -39.87 -22.19 7.84
C VAL A 159 -40.08 -21.08 8.87
N ILE A 160 -39.41 -21.18 10.01
CA ILE A 160 -39.46 -20.21 11.11
C ILE A 160 -38.10 -19.50 11.23
N ARG A 161 -38.11 -18.17 11.43
CA ARG A 161 -36.90 -17.39 11.67
C ARG A 161 -37.04 -16.44 12.84
N VAL A 162 -36.09 -16.46 13.78
CA VAL A 162 -36.00 -15.42 14.81
C VAL A 162 -35.42 -14.13 14.22
N LEU A 163 -35.93 -12.99 14.68
CA LEU A 163 -35.37 -11.67 14.45
C LEU A 163 -34.43 -11.35 15.59
N ALA A 164 -33.12 -11.32 15.33
CA ALA A 164 -32.09 -11.18 16.36
C ALA A 164 -31.12 -10.02 16.04
N HIS A 165 -30.75 -9.24 17.06
CA HIS A 165 -29.84 -8.10 16.89
C HIS A 165 -28.60 -8.14 17.80
N THR A 166 -27.48 -7.64 17.30
CA THR A 166 -26.27 -7.41 18.10
C THR A 166 -26.48 -6.32 19.15
N GLN A 167 -25.87 -6.45 20.32
CA GLN A 167 -25.71 -5.35 21.29
C GLN A 167 -24.46 -4.54 20.93
N ILE A 168 -24.62 -3.38 20.29
CA ILE A 168 -23.48 -2.63 19.71
C ILE A 168 -22.84 -1.65 20.70
N ARG A 169 -23.52 -1.20 21.76
CA ARG A 169 -22.89 -0.39 22.84
C ARG A 169 -21.90 -1.19 23.70
N LYS A 170 -22.04 -2.52 23.76
CA LYS A 170 -21.09 -3.40 24.46
C LYS A 170 -19.73 -3.49 23.75
N MET A 171 -19.65 -3.04 22.49
CA MET A 171 -18.44 -3.06 21.66
C MET A 171 -17.54 -1.85 21.96
N LYS A 172 -16.37 -2.07 22.57
CA LYS A 172 -15.39 -0.99 22.77
C LYS A 172 -14.93 -0.42 21.41
N GLY A 173 -14.74 0.91 21.34
CA GLY A 173 -14.25 1.63 20.15
C GLY A 173 -15.26 1.91 19.02
N LEU A 174 -16.50 1.41 19.05
CA LEU A 174 -17.47 1.65 17.96
C LEU A 174 -18.37 2.87 18.21
N LYS A 175 -18.18 3.95 17.42
CA LYS A 175 -19.06 5.15 17.45
C LYS A 175 -20.53 4.88 17.03
N GLN A 176 -20.84 3.71 16.45
CA GLN A 176 -22.18 3.38 15.92
C GLN A 176 -23.16 2.91 17.01
N LYS A 177 -24.05 3.79 17.49
CA LYS A 177 -25.11 3.47 18.48
C LYS A 177 -26.36 2.73 17.91
N LYS A 178 -26.26 2.04 16.76
CA LYS A 178 -27.40 1.48 15.99
C LYS A 178 -27.16 -0.01 15.68
N ALA A 179 -27.88 -0.91 16.37
CA ALA A 179 -27.66 -2.37 16.30
C ALA A 179 -27.77 -2.93 14.88
N HIS A 180 -27.18 -4.10 14.61
CA HIS A 180 -27.43 -4.87 13.38
C HIS A 180 -28.46 -5.97 13.65
N LEU A 181 -29.64 -5.87 13.02
CA LEU A 181 -30.76 -6.82 13.12
C LEU A 181 -30.80 -7.77 11.92
N MET A 182 -30.84 -9.08 12.12
CA MET A 182 -31.02 -10.09 11.06
C MET A 182 -32.12 -11.11 11.38
N GLU A 183 -32.62 -11.78 10.35
CA GLU A 183 -33.30 -13.07 10.48
C GLU A 183 -32.23 -14.16 10.70
N VAL A 184 -32.42 -15.06 11.67
CA VAL A 184 -31.72 -16.35 11.80
C VAL A 184 -32.75 -17.46 11.67
N GLN A 185 -32.49 -18.49 10.88
CA GLN A 185 -33.43 -19.61 10.73
C GLN A 185 -33.28 -20.60 11.88
N VAL A 186 -34.43 -21.06 12.41
CA VAL A 186 -34.50 -22.17 13.37
C VAL A 186 -34.62 -23.46 12.55
N ASN A 187 -33.64 -24.35 12.67
CA ASN A 187 -33.67 -25.69 12.10
C ASN A 187 -33.80 -26.72 13.23
N GLY A 188 -34.26 -27.93 12.93
CA GLY A 188 -34.52 -28.96 13.95
C GLY A 188 -35.92 -28.89 14.56
N GLY A 189 -36.52 -30.03 14.85
CA GLY A 189 -37.88 -30.17 15.39
C GLY A 189 -39.00 -29.80 14.42
N ASP A 190 -40.23 -30.02 14.86
CA ASP A 190 -41.45 -29.67 14.12
C ASP A 190 -41.70 -28.15 14.08
N VAL A 191 -42.55 -27.68 13.17
CA VAL A 191 -42.89 -26.24 13.04
C VAL A 191 -43.42 -25.66 14.36
N ALA A 192 -44.25 -26.41 15.09
CA ALA A 192 -44.73 -26.01 16.41
C ALA A 192 -43.56 -25.80 17.39
N LYS A 193 -42.72 -26.82 17.57
CA LYS A 193 -41.52 -26.77 18.42
C LYS A 193 -40.57 -25.64 18.02
N LYS A 194 -40.44 -25.32 16.73
CA LYS A 194 -39.66 -24.18 16.21
C LYS A 194 -40.26 -22.82 16.58
N VAL A 195 -41.58 -22.68 16.57
CA VAL A 195 -42.27 -21.45 17.02
C VAL A 195 -42.12 -21.27 18.53
N ASP A 196 -42.33 -22.33 19.31
CA ASP A 196 -42.24 -22.28 20.78
C ASP A 196 -40.80 -22.03 21.25
N TYR A 197 -39.82 -22.69 20.64
CA TYR A 197 -38.40 -22.37 20.81
C TYR A 197 -38.12 -20.91 20.49
N ALA A 198 -38.53 -20.42 19.31
CA ALA A 198 -38.32 -19.03 18.89
C ALA A 198 -38.93 -18.00 19.86
N TYR A 199 -40.11 -18.29 20.40
CA TYR A 199 -40.79 -17.45 21.40
C TYR A 199 -40.09 -17.50 22.77
N SER A 200 -39.64 -18.68 23.22
CA SER A 200 -38.94 -18.84 24.50
C SER A 200 -37.61 -18.06 24.60
N PHE A 201 -37.04 -17.63 23.47
CA PHE A 201 -35.84 -16.80 23.40
C PHE A 201 -36.11 -15.30 23.35
N PHE A 202 -37.37 -14.85 23.29
CA PHE A 202 -37.71 -13.43 23.27
C PHE A 202 -37.03 -12.68 24.43
N GLU A 203 -36.41 -11.55 24.10
CA GLU A 203 -35.72 -10.62 25.01
C GLU A 203 -34.43 -11.18 25.67
N LYS A 204 -34.24 -12.50 25.66
CA LYS A 204 -33.05 -13.18 26.18
C LYS A 204 -31.80 -12.91 25.34
N HIS A 205 -30.65 -13.00 26.00
CA HIS A 205 -29.33 -12.94 25.39
C HIS A 205 -28.89 -14.33 24.89
N ILE A 206 -28.50 -14.41 23.61
CA ILE A 206 -27.91 -15.60 23.01
C ILE A 206 -26.43 -15.34 22.75
N PRO A 207 -25.50 -16.06 23.42
CA PRO A 207 -24.07 -15.97 23.16
C PRO A 207 -23.68 -16.83 21.95
N ILE A 208 -22.41 -16.74 21.53
CA ILE A 208 -21.92 -17.39 20.30
C ILE A 208 -21.87 -18.93 20.39
N ASP A 209 -21.52 -19.45 21.57
CA ASP A 209 -21.39 -20.87 21.90
C ASP A 209 -22.73 -21.63 21.94
N ALA A 210 -23.84 -20.91 22.09
CA ALA A 210 -25.19 -21.47 21.95
C ALA A 210 -25.60 -21.71 20.48
N VAL A 211 -24.74 -21.36 19.50
CA VAL A 211 -25.02 -21.45 18.06
C VAL A 211 -23.92 -22.20 17.29
N PHE A 212 -22.67 -22.13 17.76
CA PHE A 212 -21.50 -22.76 17.15
C PHE A 212 -20.59 -23.42 18.19
N GLN A 213 -19.87 -24.45 17.78
CA GLN A 213 -18.94 -25.19 18.64
C GLN A 213 -17.47 -24.93 18.27
N LYS A 214 -16.53 -25.32 19.15
CA LYS A 214 -15.10 -25.46 18.81
C LYS A 214 -14.97 -26.46 17.65
N ASP A 215 -13.98 -26.24 16.78
CA ASP A 215 -13.66 -27.06 15.61
C ASP A 215 -14.73 -27.13 14.50
N GLU A 216 -15.90 -26.52 14.69
CA GLU A 216 -16.95 -26.46 13.68
C GLU A 216 -16.52 -25.65 12.44
N MET A 217 -16.98 -26.11 11.26
CA MET A 217 -16.76 -25.47 9.96
C MET A 217 -17.94 -24.55 9.59
N ILE A 218 -17.67 -23.25 9.55
CA ILE A 218 -18.65 -22.19 9.31
C ILE A 218 -18.39 -21.42 8.00
N ASP A 219 -19.43 -20.77 7.51
CA ASP A 219 -19.39 -19.86 6.37
C ASP A 219 -19.47 -18.40 6.83
N ILE A 220 -18.48 -17.58 6.42
CA ILE A 220 -18.40 -16.16 6.75
C ILE A 220 -18.98 -15.34 5.59
N ILE A 221 -20.11 -14.68 5.84
CA ILE A 221 -20.86 -13.88 4.86
C ILE A 221 -20.69 -12.39 5.17
N GLY A 222 -20.18 -11.61 4.23
CA GLY A 222 -19.87 -10.20 4.46
C GLY A 222 -19.76 -9.35 3.21
N VAL A 223 -19.26 -8.13 3.40
CA VAL A 223 -18.91 -7.20 2.32
C VAL A 223 -17.39 -6.97 2.34
N THR A 224 -16.75 -7.08 1.17
CA THR A 224 -15.29 -6.95 1.03
C THR A 224 -14.80 -5.50 1.26
N LYS A 225 -13.49 -5.29 1.54
CA LYS A 225 -12.90 -3.93 1.63
C LYS A 225 -13.17 -3.22 0.28
N GLY A 226 -13.59 -1.95 0.32
CA GLY A 226 -13.77 -1.16 -0.90
C GLY A 226 -12.43 -0.71 -1.47
N LYS A 227 -12.28 -0.70 -2.80
CA LYS A 227 -11.13 -0.13 -3.52
C LYS A 227 -11.53 0.95 -4.54
N GLY A 228 -12.72 1.54 -4.41
CA GLY A 228 -13.22 2.55 -5.34
C GLY A 228 -13.38 2.04 -6.79
N TYR A 229 -13.14 2.92 -7.76
CA TYR A 229 -13.09 2.61 -9.19
C TYR A 229 -11.67 2.17 -9.57
N GLU A 230 -11.54 1.03 -10.23
CA GLU A 230 -10.25 0.40 -10.53
C GLU A 230 -10.10 0.02 -11.99
N GLY A 231 -8.84 0.07 -12.46
CA GLY A 231 -8.46 -0.33 -13.82
C GLY A 231 -8.63 -1.83 -14.05
N VAL A 232 -8.62 -2.25 -15.33
CA VAL A 232 -8.80 -3.68 -15.68
C VAL A 232 -7.78 -4.60 -15.03
N VAL A 233 -6.53 -4.14 -14.88
CA VAL A 233 -5.44 -4.89 -14.26
C VAL A 233 -5.77 -5.23 -12.81
N THR A 234 -5.95 -4.25 -11.93
CA THR A 234 -6.27 -4.48 -10.51
C THR A 234 -7.65 -5.08 -10.27
N ARG A 235 -8.61 -4.84 -11.18
CA ARG A 235 -9.98 -5.36 -11.05
C ARG A 235 -10.09 -6.81 -11.50
N TRP A 236 -9.49 -7.19 -12.62
CA TRP A 236 -9.70 -8.51 -13.25
C TRP A 236 -8.46 -9.40 -13.30
N GLY A 237 -7.28 -8.88 -12.93
CA GLY A 237 -6.02 -9.63 -13.01
C GLY A 237 -5.54 -9.83 -14.44
N VAL A 238 -5.94 -8.98 -15.40
CA VAL A 238 -5.44 -9.05 -16.78
C VAL A 238 -3.99 -8.56 -16.85
N THR A 239 -3.19 -9.22 -17.68
CA THR A 239 -1.80 -8.85 -17.95
C THR A 239 -1.72 -7.42 -18.52
N ARG A 240 -0.65 -6.70 -18.17
CA ARG A 240 -0.36 -5.36 -18.74
C ARG A 240 0.08 -5.52 -20.20
N LEU A 241 -0.19 -4.51 -21.04
CA LEU A 241 0.31 -4.51 -22.42
C LEU A 241 1.81 -4.14 -22.47
N PRO A 242 2.56 -4.55 -23.52
CA PRO A 242 3.98 -4.24 -23.67
C PRO A 242 4.29 -2.73 -23.64
N ARG A 243 5.46 -2.35 -23.10
CA ARG A 243 5.88 -0.94 -22.88
C ARG A 243 5.71 -0.03 -24.11
N LYS A 244 5.93 -0.57 -25.32
CA LYS A 244 5.82 0.15 -26.60
C LYS A 244 4.36 0.36 -27.09
N THR A 245 3.33 -0.02 -26.33
CA THR A 245 1.92 0.13 -26.78
C THR A 245 1.36 1.54 -26.59
N HIS A 246 1.00 2.17 -27.70
CA HIS A 246 0.47 3.53 -27.76
C HIS A 246 -0.84 3.70 -26.97
N ARG A 247 -1.04 4.89 -26.37
CA ARG A 247 -2.21 5.27 -25.55
C ARG A 247 -2.48 4.33 -24.37
N GLY A 248 -1.43 4.00 -23.60
CA GLY A 248 -1.52 3.46 -22.23
C GLY A 248 -1.51 1.93 -22.10
N LEU A 249 -0.78 1.44 -21.08
CA LEU A 249 -0.42 0.02 -20.87
C LEU A 249 -1.46 -0.80 -20.07
N ARG A 250 -2.23 -0.16 -19.18
CA ARG A 250 -3.09 -0.83 -18.19
C ARG A 250 -4.53 -1.05 -18.69
N LYS A 251 -4.67 -1.46 -19.96
CA LYS A 251 -5.94 -1.68 -20.68
C LYS A 251 -6.00 -3.10 -21.28
N VAL A 252 -7.20 -3.56 -21.64
CA VAL A 252 -7.35 -4.73 -22.52
C VAL A 252 -7.19 -4.25 -23.96
N ALA A 253 -6.35 -4.93 -24.76
CA ALA A 253 -6.11 -4.54 -26.15
C ALA A 253 -7.33 -4.74 -27.05
N CYS A 254 -7.95 -5.93 -27.01
CA CYS A 254 -9.14 -6.28 -27.78
C CYS A 254 -10.35 -6.42 -26.85
N ILE A 255 -11.40 -5.62 -27.07
CA ILE A 255 -12.63 -5.61 -26.24
C ILE A 255 -13.79 -6.40 -26.88
N GLY A 256 -13.54 -7.14 -27.96
CA GLY A 256 -14.51 -7.91 -28.72
C GLY A 256 -14.05 -8.09 -30.17
N ALA A 257 -14.56 -9.12 -30.84
CA ALA A 257 -14.45 -9.24 -32.30
C ALA A 257 -15.42 -8.24 -32.99
N TRP A 258 -15.29 -8.07 -34.31
CA TRP A 258 -16.24 -7.27 -35.11
C TRP A 258 -17.66 -7.85 -35.01
N HIS A 259 -17.80 -9.16 -35.19
CA HIS A 259 -19.05 -9.90 -35.03
C HIS A 259 -18.97 -10.78 -33.77
N PRO A 260 -19.94 -10.72 -32.84
CA PRO A 260 -21.09 -9.81 -32.82
C PRO A 260 -20.70 -8.36 -32.53
N ALA A 261 -21.40 -7.40 -33.14
CA ALA A 261 -21.12 -5.95 -33.05
C ALA A 261 -21.51 -5.30 -31.71
N ARG A 262 -21.14 -5.94 -30.59
CA ARG A 262 -21.35 -5.46 -29.22
C ARG A 262 -20.25 -5.96 -28.29
N VAL A 263 -19.75 -5.09 -27.40
CA VAL A 263 -18.85 -5.51 -26.32
C VAL A 263 -19.60 -6.47 -25.40
N SER A 264 -19.14 -7.73 -25.32
CA SER A 264 -19.77 -8.72 -24.44
C SER A 264 -19.61 -8.34 -22.97
N PHE A 265 -20.64 -8.60 -22.16
CA PHE A 265 -20.60 -8.44 -20.70
C PHE A 265 -19.51 -9.28 -20.02
N THR A 266 -18.97 -10.28 -20.72
CA THR A 266 -17.88 -11.14 -20.24
C THR A 266 -16.49 -10.51 -20.42
N VAL A 267 -16.37 -9.35 -21.08
CA VAL A 267 -15.10 -8.67 -21.31
C VAL A 267 -14.64 -7.93 -20.04
N ALA A 268 -13.36 -8.06 -19.69
CA ALA A 268 -12.79 -7.35 -18.55
C ALA A 268 -12.79 -5.82 -18.79
N ARG A 269 -13.62 -5.09 -18.03
CA ARG A 269 -13.71 -3.61 -18.07
C ARG A 269 -13.42 -2.99 -16.70
N ALA A 270 -12.89 -1.78 -16.68
CA ALA A 270 -12.65 -0.99 -15.47
C ALA A 270 -13.97 -0.70 -14.72
N GLY A 271 -13.88 -0.24 -13.46
CA GLY A 271 -15.04 0.08 -12.62
C GLY A 271 -14.89 -0.37 -11.16
N GLN A 272 -15.99 -0.38 -10.42
CA GLN A 272 -15.98 -0.72 -8.98
C GLN A 272 -15.23 -2.03 -8.68
N ASN A 273 -14.28 -1.97 -7.76
CA ASN A 273 -13.63 -3.13 -7.17
C ASN A 273 -13.79 -3.14 -5.64
N GLY A 274 -13.94 -4.32 -5.07
CA GLY A 274 -14.29 -4.44 -3.65
C GLY A 274 -15.66 -3.86 -3.29
N TYR A 275 -15.97 -3.84 -2.00
CA TYR A 275 -17.31 -3.55 -1.47
C TYR A 275 -18.41 -4.43 -2.10
N HIS A 276 -18.08 -5.69 -2.39
CA HIS A 276 -18.99 -6.69 -2.96
C HIS A 276 -19.50 -7.62 -1.84
N HIS A 277 -20.74 -8.08 -1.94
CA HIS A 277 -21.26 -9.16 -1.09
C HIS A 277 -20.59 -10.49 -1.46
N ARG A 278 -20.00 -11.19 -0.48
CA ARG A 278 -19.35 -12.49 -0.66
C ARG A 278 -19.66 -13.41 0.52
N THR A 279 -19.56 -14.71 0.26
CA THR A 279 -19.47 -15.77 1.26
C THR A 279 -18.10 -16.40 1.08
N GLU A 280 -17.34 -16.51 2.16
CA GLU A 280 -16.13 -17.31 2.24
C GLU A 280 -16.50 -18.55 3.06
N MET A 281 -16.44 -19.72 2.44
CA MET A 281 -16.98 -20.95 3.01
C MET A 281 -15.92 -21.73 3.79
N ASN A 282 -16.35 -22.70 4.60
CA ASN A 282 -15.47 -23.71 5.22
C ASN A 282 -14.31 -23.10 6.03
N LYS A 283 -14.63 -22.19 6.96
CA LYS A 283 -13.69 -21.65 7.95
C LYS A 283 -13.90 -22.34 9.28
N LYS A 284 -12.80 -22.80 9.88
CA LYS A 284 -12.82 -23.53 11.16
C LYS A 284 -12.76 -22.59 12.35
N ILE A 285 -13.40 -22.97 13.46
CA ILE A 285 -13.35 -22.26 14.74
C ILE A 285 -12.29 -22.89 15.64
N TYR A 286 -11.17 -22.21 15.88
CA TYR A 286 -10.06 -22.77 16.70
C TYR A 286 -10.23 -22.57 18.22
N LYS A 287 -10.83 -21.45 18.65
CA LYS A 287 -11.16 -21.16 20.05
C LYS A 287 -12.48 -20.39 20.09
N LEU A 288 -13.35 -20.73 21.05
CA LEU A 288 -14.46 -19.89 21.48
C LEU A 288 -14.15 -19.38 22.88
N ALA A 289 -14.48 -18.13 23.15
CA ALA A 289 -14.01 -17.37 24.31
C ALA A 289 -15.13 -16.50 24.88
N LYS A 290 -15.26 -16.46 26.21
CA LYS A 290 -16.26 -15.64 26.93
C LYS A 290 -15.56 -14.63 27.82
N ALA A 291 -15.72 -13.34 27.54
CA ALA A 291 -15.18 -12.27 28.36
C ALA A 291 -15.67 -12.38 29.81
N GLY A 292 -14.74 -12.29 30.78
CA GLY A 292 -15.02 -12.54 32.20
C GLY A 292 -14.91 -14.02 32.62
N GLN A 293 -14.41 -14.90 31.75
CA GLN A 293 -14.01 -16.27 32.08
C GLN A 293 -12.57 -16.52 31.60
N GLU A 294 -11.89 -17.49 32.21
CA GLU A 294 -10.53 -17.95 31.84
C GLU A 294 -10.40 -18.26 30.33
N SER A 295 -11.47 -18.75 29.70
CA SER A 295 -11.55 -19.00 28.25
C SER A 295 -11.27 -17.77 27.36
N HIS A 296 -11.32 -16.55 27.90
CA HIS A 296 -10.96 -15.32 27.19
C HIS A 296 -9.45 -15.07 27.07
N SER A 297 -8.66 -15.67 27.96
CA SER A 297 -7.21 -15.49 27.96
C SER A 297 -6.56 -16.00 26.66
N GLY A 298 -5.39 -15.44 26.35
CA GLY A 298 -4.46 -15.97 25.35
C GLY A 298 -3.69 -17.21 25.83
N ILE A 299 -3.86 -17.60 27.09
CA ILE A 299 -3.27 -18.79 27.72
C ILE A 299 -3.70 -20.06 26.97
N THR A 300 -2.81 -21.05 26.96
CA THR A 300 -3.03 -22.43 26.51
C THR A 300 -2.37 -23.41 27.49
N GLU A 301 -2.56 -24.72 27.30
CA GLU A 301 -1.91 -25.76 28.11
C GLU A 301 -0.36 -25.70 28.06
N PHE A 302 0.17 -25.19 26.95
CA PHE A 302 1.61 -25.10 26.66
C PHE A 302 2.17 -23.70 26.99
N ASP A 303 1.48 -22.64 26.54
CA ASP A 303 1.79 -21.25 26.89
C ASP A 303 1.02 -20.81 28.14
N ARG A 304 1.70 -20.88 29.30
CA ARG A 304 1.21 -20.45 30.61
C ARG A 304 1.31 -18.94 30.86
N THR A 305 1.72 -18.15 29.86
CA THR A 305 1.90 -16.70 30.03
C THR A 305 0.54 -16.01 30.20
N GLU A 306 0.30 -15.40 31.37
CA GLU A 306 -0.95 -14.67 31.63
C GLU A 306 -1.10 -13.46 30.69
N LYS A 307 -2.00 -13.59 29.72
CA LYS A 307 -2.26 -12.59 28.67
C LYS A 307 -3.69 -12.63 28.17
N ASP A 308 -4.20 -11.51 27.66
CA ASP A 308 -5.51 -11.44 27.01
C ASP A 308 -5.42 -11.82 25.52
N ILE A 309 -6.55 -12.15 24.89
CA ILE A 309 -6.65 -12.34 23.42
C ILE A 309 -6.42 -11.04 22.63
N THR A 310 -6.44 -9.87 23.28
CA THR A 310 -6.08 -8.58 22.70
C THR A 310 -4.56 -8.39 22.72
N PRO A 311 -3.89 -8.15 21.57
CA PRO A 311 -2.46 -7.89 21.55
C PRO A 311 -2.07 -6.57 22.22
N MET A 312 -0.80 -6.43 22.61
CA MET A 312 -0.27 -5.17 23.16
C MET A 312 -0.53 -3.99 22.21
N GLY A 313 -0.96 -2.85 22.76
CA GLY A 313 -1.40 -1.68 21.97
C GLY A 313 -2.76 -1.85 21.24
N GLY A 314 -3.33 -3.07 21.21
CA GLY A 314 -4.58 -3.38 20.53
C GLY A 314 -4.42 -3.72 19.05
N PHE A 315 -5.56 -3.84 18.34
CA PHE A 315 -5.55 -4.19 16.91
C PHE A 315 -5.46 -2.94 16.02
N PRO A 316 -4.71 -2.98 14.90
CA PRO A 316 -4.66 -1.91 13.91
C PRO A 316 -6.05 -1.59 13.34
N HIS A 317 -6.36 -0.29 13.29
CA HIS A 317 -7.67 0.27 12.87
C HIS A 317 -8.90 -0.24 13.66
N TYR A 318 -8.70 -0.73 14.90
CA TYR A 318 -9.80 -1.08 15.80
C TYR A 318 -10.76 0.11 15.98
N GLY A 319 -12.07 -0.18 16.04
CA GLY A 319 -13.13 0.83 15.96
C GLY A 319 -13.69 1.05 14.55
N VAL A 320 -12.92 0.80 13.48
CA VAL A 320 -13.44 0.71 12.09
C VAL A 320 -13.92 -0.73 11.76
N LYS A 321 -14.47 -1.40 12.78
CA LYS A 321 -14.85 -2.82 12.75
C LYS A 321 -15.97 -3.08 11.73
N ARG A 322 -15.81 -4.12 10.91
CA ARG A 322 -16.86 -4.53 9.94
C ARG A 322 -17.70 -5.67 10.51
N VAL A 323 -19.04 -5.52 10.43
CA VAL A 323 -19.97 -6.60 10.76
C VAL A 323 -19.87 -7.73 9.74
N VAL A 324 -19.73 -8.96 10.24
CA VAL A 324 -19.74 -10.21 9.48
C VAL A 324 -20.88 -11.09 9.98
N THR A 325 -21.49 -11.84 9.06
CA THR A 325 -22.53 -12.82 9.39
C THR A 325 -21.92 -14.21 9.34
N LEU A 326 -21.82 -14.86 10.48
CA LEU A 326 -21.38 -16.24 10.61
C LEU A 326 -22.61 -17.14 10.37
N ARG A 327 -22.45 -18.26 9.65
CA ARG A 327 -23.51 -19.23 9.39
C ARG A 327 -22.92 -20.64 9.44
N GLN A 328 -23.66 -21.63 9.91
CA GLN A 328 -23.28 -23.04 9.74
C GLN A 328 -23.08 -23.36 8.24
N THR A 329 -22.16 -24.26 7.91
CA THR A 329 -21.88 -24.58 6.50
C THR A 329 -23.12 -25.11 5.77
N LEU A 330 -23.27 -24.75 4.49
CA LEU A 330 -24.28 -25.39 3.62
C LEU A 330 -23.84 -26.77 3.11
N LEU A 331 -22.55 -27.06 3.16
CA LEU A 331 -21.93 -28.28 2.64
C LEU A 331 -21.17 -28.92 3.80
N THR A 332 -21.82 -29.84 4.51
CA THR A 332 -21.23 -30.63 5.59
C THR A 332 -19.91 -31.25 5.13
N GLN A 333 -18.80 -30.84 5.75
CA GLN A 333 -17.46 -31.28 5.37
C GLN A 333 -17.10 -32.56 6.13
N THR A 334 -16.85 -33.65 5.40
CA THR A 334 -16.42 -34.95 5.94
C THR A 334 -14.92 -35.22 5.79
N SER A 335 -14.16 -34.25 5.29
CA SER A 335 -12.71 -34.40 5.09
C SER A 335 -11.96 -34.40 6.43
N ARG A 336 -10.85 -35.15 6.50
CA ARG A 336 -10.02 -35.24 7.73
C ARG A 336 -9.59 -33.87 8.26
N VAL A 337 -9.30 -32.90 7.39
CA VAL A 337 -8.93 -31.51 7.78
C VAL A 337 -10.12 -30.74 8.38
N ALA A 338 -11.35 -31.01 7.93
CA ALA A 338 -12.54 -30.43 8.55
C ALA A 338 -12.80 -31.03 9.95
N MET A 339 -12.62 -32.34 10.10
CA MET A 339 -12.92 -33.08 11.34
C MET A 339 -11.75 -33.15 12.36
N GLU A 340 -10.54 -32.74 11.99
CA GLU A 340 -9.34 -32.63 12.85
C GLU A 340 -9.64 -31.85 14.15
N GLU A 341 -9.24 -32.33 15.33
CA GLU A 341 -9.35 -31.51 16.54
C GLU A 341 -8.19 -30.49 16.59
N ILE A 342 -8.47 -29.21 16.87
CA ILE A 342 -7.43 -28.18 16.92
C ILE A 342 -7.02 -27.94 18.38
N LYS A 343 -5.78 -28.31 18.72
CA LYS A 343 -5.11 -27.99 19.99
C LYS A 343 -4.13 -26.84 19.76
N LEU A 344 -4.35 -25.71 20.42
CA LEU A 344 -3.51 -24.51 20.30
C LEU A 344 -2.37 -24.59 21.31
N LYS A 345 -1.13 -24.39 20.85
CA LYS A 345 0.08 -24.34 21.68
C LYS A 345 0.50 -22.91 22.04
N PHE A 346 0.14 -21.94 21.20
CA PHE A 346 0.48 -20.54 21.40
C PHE A 346 -0.50 -19.63 20.65
N ILE A 347 -0.80 -18.47 21.22
CA ILE A 347 -1.53 -17.38 20.55
C ILE A 347 -0.65 -16.14 20.64
N ASP A 348 -0.32 -15.52 19.49
CA ASP A 348 0.53 -14.34 19.47
C ASP A 348 -0.24 -13.07 19.89
N THR A 349 0.21 -12.46 20.98
CA THR A 349 -0.32 -11.23 21.58
C THR A 349 0.68 -10.07 21.51
N SER A 350 1.78 -10.22 20.78
CA SER A 350 2.73 -9.13 20.56
C SER A 350 2.11 -7.92 19.87
N SER A 351 2.73 -6.74 19.98
CA SER A 351 2.25 -5.54 19.29
C SER A 351 2.06 -5.79 17.79
N LYS A 352 0.93 -5.31 17.27
CA LYS A 352 0.59 -5.31 15.84
C LYS A 352 0.78 -3.93 15.20
N PHE A 353 1.33 -2.99 15.96
CA PHE A 353 1.92 -1.74 15.50
C PHE A 353 3.44 -1.89 15.57
N GLY A 354 4.14 -1.70 14.44
CA GLY A 354 5.56 -2.02 14.32
C GLY A 354 5.87 -3.53 14.49
N HIS A 355 7.08 -3.83 14.93
CA HIS A 355 7.57 -5.20 15.12
C HIS A 355 7.56 -5.59 16.61
N GLY A 356 6.40 -6.01 17.13
CA GLY A 356 6.26 -6.45 18.52
C GLY A 356 7.10 -7.70 18.83
N ARG A 357 8.04 -7.58 19.78
CA ARG A 357 8.87 -8.71 20.24
C ARG A 357 8.25 -9.48 21.41
N PHE A 358 7.71 -8.74 22.40
CA PHE A 358 7.17 -9.29 23.64
C PHE A 358 5.68 -9.62 23.55
N GLN A 359 5.20 -10.57 24.34
CA GLN A 359 3.79 -10.98 24.43
C GLN A 359 3.00 -10.21 25.48
N THR A 360 3.65 -9.72 26.54
CA THR A 360 3.03 -8.93 27.61
C THR A 360 3.86 -7.70 28.00
N SER A 361 3.21 -6.70 28.61
CA SER A 361 3.90 -5.52 29.15
C SER A 361 4.84 -5.88 30.32
N GLN A 362 4.53 -6.93 31.09
CA GLN A 362 5.39 -7.42 32.17
C GLN A 362 6.65 -8.08 31.62
N GLU A 363 6.55 -8.85 30.54
CA GLU A 363 7.68 -9.42 29.82
C GLU A 363 8.57 -8.31 29.21
N LYS A 364 7.95 -7.31 28.56
CA LYS A 364 8.67 -6.10 28.08
C LYS A 364 9.45 -5.46 29.24
N ALA A 365 8.79 -5.17 30.35
CA ALA A 365 9.41 -4.55 31.52
C ALA A 365 10.52 -5.42 32.14
N LYS A 366 10.31 -6.74 32.24
CA LYS A 366 11.33 -7.67 32.78
C LYS A 366 12.56 -7.77 31.87
N PHE A 367 12.38 -7.74 30.56
CA PHE A 367 13.48 -7.79 29.58
C PHE A 367 14.35 -6.51 29.63
N TYR A 368 13.73 -5.34 29.77
CA TYR A 368 14.46 -4.08 29.95
C TYR A 368 14.87 -3.80 31.42
N GLY A 369 14.41 -4.63 32.37
CA GLY A 369 14.80 -4.63 33.78
C GLY A 369 14.17 -3.51 34.63
N ARG A 370 14.73 -3.28 35.82
CA ARG A 370 14.57 -1.99 36.54
C ARG A 370 15.43 -0.94 35.84
N ALA A 371 15.01 -0.51 34.65
CA ALA A 371 15.55 0.69 34.04
C ALA A 371 15.31 1.88 35.00
N LEU A 372 16.33 2.72 35.19
CA LEU A 372 16.20 3.93 36.00
C LEU A 372 15.30 4.91 35.26
N GLY A 373 14.03 4.98 35.68
CA GLY A 373 13.06 5.90 35.09
C GLY A 373 13.50 7.34 35.29
N THR A 374 13.84 8.02 34.19
CA THR A 374 13.99 9.46 34.16
C THR A 374 12.62 10.07 34.43
N THR A 375 12.41 10.48 35.67
CA THR A 375 11.32 11.39 36.01
C THR A 375 11.42 12.57 35.06
N CYS A 376 10.36 12.83 34.29
CA CYS A 376 10.33 13.94 33.36
C CYS A 376 9.05 14.74 33.61
N VAL A 377 9.23 15.99 33.97
CA VAL A 377 8.27 17.07 33.76
C VAL A 377 8.90 17.99 32.73
N ALA A 378 8.39 17.96 31.50
CA ALA A 378 8.75 18.93 30.46
C ALA A 378 7.83 20.15 30.65
N ALA A 379 8.37 21.31 31.03
CA ALA A 379 7.58 22.50 31.35
C ALA A 379 8.14 23.79 30.74
N PHE A 380 7.23 24.72 30.42
CA PHE A 380 7.54 26.10 30.00
C PHE A 380 7.11 27.09 31.08
N SER A 381 7.97 28.05 31.44
CA SER A 381 7.62 29.22 32.25
C SER A 381 8.10 30.51 31.61
N SER A 382 7.20 31.50 31.52
CA SER A 382 7.47 32.85 31.02
C SER A 382 8.23 33.70 32.06
N VAL A 383 9.16 34.53 31.61
CA VAL A 383 9.78 35.59 32.43
C VAL A 383 9.81 36.91 31.65
N ASN A 384 8.77 37.72 31.85
CA ASN A 384 8.84 39.16 31.62
C ASN A 384 8.95 39.89 32.95
N GLY A 385 9.80 40.92 32.99
CA GLY A 385 9.94 41.81 34.13
C GLY A 385 8.88 42.92 34.14
N ALA A 386 8.60 43.44 35.33
CA ALA A 386 7.56 44.43 35.65
C ALA A 386 6.10 43.92 35.57
N LEU A 387 5.31 44.40 36.53
CA LEU A 387 3.91 44.04 36.82
C LEU A 387 3.68 42.60 37.33
N GLN A 388 2.72 42.48 38.25
CA GLN A 388 2.63 41.38 39.22
C GLN A 388 1.51 40.37 38.86
N LEU A 389 1.63 39.71 37.70
CA LEU A 389 0.69 38.68 37.25
C LEU A 389 1.42 37.64 36.36
N GLY A 390 1.24 36.33 36.57
CA GLY A 390 1.69 35.30 35.60
C GLY A 390 2.66 34.19 36.05
N GLN A 391 2.72 33.79 37.33
CA GLN A 391 3.56 32.63 37.76
C GLN A 391 2.91 31.28 37.41
N HIS A 392 2.84 30.94 36.12
CA HIS A 392 2.17 29.72 35.63
C HIS A 392 3.02 28.93 34.62
N ALA A 393 2.86 27.60 34.64
CA ALA A 393 3.48 26.71 33.67
C ALA A 393 2.54 26.50 32.47
N LEU A 394 2.99 26.87 31.27
CA LEU A 394 2.13 26.98 30.09
C LEU A 394 1.67 25.61 29.57
N VAL A 395 2.62 24.69 29.52
CA VAL A 395 2.42 23.28 29.16
C VAL A 395 3.22 22.46 30.17
N SER A 396 2.68 21.33 30.63
CA SER A 396 3.47 20.33 31.35
C SER A 396 3.14 18.93 30.85
N ARG A 397 4.16 18.15 30.49
CA ARG A 397 4.02 16.71 30.18
C ARG A 397 4.72 15.88 31.23
N GLN A 398 3.96 14.94 31.79
CA GLN A 398 4.33 14.04 32.87
C GLN A 398 4.46 12.62 32.33
N PHE A 399 5.60 11.98 32.62
CA PHE A 399 5.93 10.62 32.16
C PHE A 399 6.00 9.58 33.28
N VAL A 400 5.95 10.01 34.54
CA VAL A 400 5.96 9.17 35.75
C VAL A 400 4.90 9.70 36.73
N ASP A 401 4.15 8.80 37.37
CA ASP A 401 3.07 9.19 38.29
C ASP A 401 3.58 9.98 39.51
N MET A 402 3.00 11.15 39.70
CA MET A 402 3.28 12.15 40.74
C MET A 402 2.01 12.96 40.98
N SER A 403 1.80 13.45 42.20
CA SER A 403 0.64 14.30 42.51
C SER A 403 0.78 15.69 41.91
N ARG A 404 -0.35 16.26 41.44
CA ARG A 404 -0.42 17.63 40.90
C ARG A 404 0.22 18.67 41.83
N ILE A 405 -0.06 18.58 43.14
CA ILE A 405 0.48 19.46 44.18
C ILE A 405 2.02 19.41 44.21
N ARG A 406 2.63 18.23 44.02
CA ARG A 406 4.09 18.09 43.94
C ARG A 406 4.65 18.76 42.68
N ILE A 407 3.98 18.62 41.54
CA ILE A 407 4.41 19.27 40.28
C ILE A 407 4.33 20.79 40.41
N GLU A 408 3.20 21.33 40.89
CA GLU A 408 3.00 22.77 41.11
C GLU A 408 4.04 23.34 42.10
N GLY A 409 4.34 22.62 43.19
CA GLY A 409 5.37 23.02 44.16
C GLY A 409 6.80 23.02 43.59
N LEU A 410 7.17 22.04 42.76
CA LEU A 410 8.49 22.00 42.10
C LEU A 410 8.64 23.13 41.07
N LEU A 411 7.61 23.39 40.27
CA LEU A 411 7.63 24.46 39.28
C LEU A 411 7.62 25.86 39.92
N ALA A 412 6.92 26.04 41.05
CA ALA A 412 6.95 27.30 41.82
C ALA A 412 8.28 27.55 42.56
N ALA A 413 9.09 26.51 42.78
CA ALA A 413 10.43 26.63 43.37
C ALA A 413 11.48 27.08 42.34
N PHE A 414 11.40 26.59 41.09
CA PHE A 414 12.43 26.76 40.07
C PHE A 414 12.90 28.22 39.84
N PRO A 415 12.03 29.24 39.69
CA PRO A 415 12.47 30.63 39.49
C PRO A 415 13.26 31.23 40.66
N LYS A 416 13.14 30.66 41.88
CA LYS A 416 13.91 31.09 43.06
C LYS A 416 15.31 30.45 43.13
N LEU A 417 15.56 29.45 42.29
CA LEU A 417 16.82 28.71 42.22
C LEU A 417 17.69 29.20 41.04
N VAL A 418 17.08 29.73 39.99
CA VAL A 418 17.78 30.35 38.84
C VAL A 418 18.27 31.75 39.22
N GLY A 419 19.39 31.82 39.92
CA GLY A 419 20.03 33.08 40.30
C GLY A 419 20.58 33.85 39.09
N THR A 420 20.33 35.16 39.05
CA THR A 420 20.86 36.07 38.03
C THR A 420 22.40 36.06 38.02
N GLY A 421 22.99 35.55 36.93
CA GLY A 421 24.44 35.59 36.68
C GLY A 421 25.18 34.25 36.64
N LYS A 422 24.51 33.09 36.81
CA LYS A 422 25.15 31.77 36.67
C LYS A 422 24.72 31.01 35.41
N GLN A 423 25.65 30.79 34.49
CA GLN A 423 25.46 29.94 33.30
C GLN A 423 25.59 28.44 33.64
N HIS A 424 24.66 27.91 34.44
CA HIS A 424 24.53 26.48 34.66
C HIS A 424 23.31 25.94 33.89
N THR A 425 23.48 24.80 33.20
CA THR A 425 22.40 24.12 32.47
C THR A 425 21.60 23.16 33.35
N TYR A 426 21.97 23.03 34.63
CA TYR A 426 21.21 22.30 35.64
C TYR A 426 21.42 22.86 37.04
N ILE A 427 20.46 22.62 37.92
CA ILE A 427 20.48 22.90 39.35
C ILE A 427 20.09 21.62 40.10
N GLU A 428 20.85 21.24 41.12
CA GLU A 428 20.46 20.17 42.04
C GLU A 428 19.84 20.75 43.32
N THR A 429 18.72 20.18 43.73
CA THR A 429 18.15 20.36 45.08
C THR A 429 18.32 19.07 45.87
N GLU A 430 17.85 19.00 47.12
CA GLU A 430 17.94 17.78 47.94
C GLU A 430 17.41 16.54 47.19
N ASN A 431 16.19 16.62 46.64
CA ASN A 431 15.41 15.49 46.15
C ASN A 431 15.23 15.41 44.62
N VAL A 432 15.49 16.48 43.87
CA VAL A 432 15.37 16.51 42.38
C VAL A 432 16.48 17.33 41.74
N ARG A 433 16.76 17.05 40.47
CA ARG A 433 17.57 17.87 39.57
C ARG A 433 16.66 18.60 38.59
N TYR A 434 16.91 19.88 38.38
CA TYR A 434 16.29 20.70 37.34
C TYR A 434 17.31 20.88 36.22
N VAL A 435 17.10 20.28 35.05
CA VAL A 435 17.94 20.49 33.86
C VAL A 435 17.17 21.44 32.95
N TYR A 436 17.77 22.57 32.53
CA TYR A 436 17.03 23.64 31.88
C TYR A 436 17.83 24.40 30.82
N GLN A 437 17.09 24.96 29.85
CA GLN A 437 17.63 25.75 28.75
C GLN A 437 16.68 26.92 28.45
N PRO A 438 17.16 28.18 28.36
CA PRO A 438 16.35 29.29 27.91
C PRO A 438 16.05 29.18 26.40
N ILE A 439 14.83 29.52 26.01
CA ILE A 439 14.34 29.61 24.64
C ILE A 439 13.56 30.93 24.55
N GLU A 440 14.20 31.95 23.99
CA GLU A 440 13.71 33.34 23.96
C GLU A 440 13.27 33.83 25.36
N ALA A 441 11.99 34.18 25.55
CA ALA A 441 11.43 34.67 26.82
C ALA A 441 10.95 33.54 27.77
N LEU A 442 11.14 32.28 27.38
CA LEU A 442 10.67 31.10 28.10
C LEU A 442 11.84 30.23 28.58
N TYR A 443 11.64 29.50 29.67
CA TYR A 443 12.53 28.41 30.07
C TYR A 443 11.93 27.06 29.72
N LEU A 444 12.66 26.23 28.96
CA LEU A 444 12.35 24.82 28.81
C LEU A 444 13.02 24.04 29.95
N LEU A 445 12.21 23.35 30.74
CA LEU A 445 12.61 22.67 31.97
C LEU A 445 12.38 21.16 31.88
N LEU A 446 13.33 20.38 32.42
CA LEU A 446 13.28 18.93 32.58
C LEU A 446 13.59 18.58 34.05
N VAL A 447 12.58 18.13 34.81
CA VAL A 447 12.72 17.84 36.25
C VAL A 447 12.96 16.34 36.52
N THR A 448 14.21 15.99 36.84
CA THR A 448 14.72 14.60 36.96
C THR A 448 15.16 14.23 38.39
N ASN A 449 15.55 12.97 38.60
CA ASN A 449 16.10 12.47 39.88
C ASN A 449 17.63 12.69 39.88
N LYS A 450 18.27 12.97 41.02
CA LYS A 450 19.75 12.95 41.13
C LYS A 450 20.38 11.68 40.57
N GLN A 451 19.69 10.55 40.68
CA GLN A 451 20.13 9.23 40.19
C GLN A 451 19.98 9.03 38.67
N SER A 452 19.36 9.96 37.91
CA SER A 452 19.36 9.89 36.45
C SER A 452 20.69 10.38 35.85
N ASN A 453 21.00 9.87 34.67
CA ASN A 453 22.22 10.17 33.95
C ASN A 453 22.18 11.60 33.39
N ILE A 454 22.93 12.52 34.00
CA ILE A 454 22.95 13.94 33.62
C ILE A 454 23.35 14.18 32.16
N LEU A 455 24.18 13.32 31.55
CA LEU A 455 24.54 13.44 30.14
C LEU A 455 23.33 13.15 29.23
N GLU A 456 22.55 12.14 29.59
CA GLU A 456 21.32 11.75 28.89
C GLU A 456 20.17 12.73 29.15
N ASP A 457 20.04 13.26 30.36
CA ASP A 457 19.11 14.35 30.70
C ASP A 457 19.40 15.60 29.84
N LEU A 458 20.67 16.02 29.76
CA LEU A 458 21.11 17.18 28.96
C LEU A 458 20.91 16.95 27.45
N GLU A 459 21.16 15.74 26.95
CA GLU A 459 20.97 15.43 25.53
C GLU A 459 19.47 15.29 25.17
N THR A 460 18.65 14.78 26.10
CA THR A 460 17.18 14.80 26.00
C THR A 460 16.69 16.25 25.91
N LEU A 461 17.12 17.11 26.82
CA LEU A 461 16.74 18.53 26.82
C LEU A 461 17.18 19.23 25.52
N ARG A 462 18.39 18.99 25.02
CA ARG A 462 18.87 19.52 23.73
C ARG A 462 18.00 19.05 22.55
N LEU A 463 17.53 17.81 22.57
CA LEU A 463 16.63 17.28 21.54
C LEU A 463 15.23 17.92 21.63
N LEU A 464 14.66 18.04 22.84
CA LEU A 464 13.40 18.75 23.07
C LEU A 464 13.51 20.22 22.63
N SER A 465 14.59 20.92 23.00
CA SER A 465 14.85 22.31 22.62
C SER A 465 14.96 22.52 21.11
N LYS A 466 15.39 21.50 20.35
CA LYS A 466 15.40 21.53 18.87
C LYS A 466 14.03 21.21 18.27
N LEU A 467 13.16 20.50 18.99
CA LEU A 467 11.80 20.18 18.55
C LEU A 467 10.82 21.35 18.78
N VAL A 468 11.00 22.16 19.82
CA VAL A 468 10.05 23.25 20.11
C VAL A 468 9.85 24.22 18.91
N PRO A 469 10.90 24.72 18.23
CA PRO A 469 10.75 25.57 17.05
C PRO A 469 10.23 24.86 15.78
N GLU A 470 10.27 23.52 15.73
CA GLU A 470 9.77 22.73 14.60
C GLU A 470 8.23 22.64 14.58
N TYR A 471 7.59 22.85 15.72
CA TYR A 471 6.13 22.84 15.89
C TYR A 471 5.56 24.23 16.23
N SER A 472 6.26 25.04 17.03
CA SER A 472 5.83 26.40 17.39
C SER A 472 6.61 27.46 16.62
N VAL A 473 5.91 28.12 15.67
CA VAL A 473 6.47 29.18 14.80
C VAL A 473 6.75 30.48 15.58
N SER A 474 6.05 30.71 16.69
CA SER A 474 6.40 31.73 17.68
C SER A 474 6.75 31.06 19.01
N LEU A 475 7.78 31.57 19.69
CA LEU A 475 8.30 31.03 20.94
C LEU A 475 7.84 31.86 22.15
N ASP A 476 6.67 32.47 21.99
CA ASP A 476 5.94 33.25 22.98
C ASP A 476 4.87 32.40 23.70
N GLU A 477 4.23 33.00 24.71
CA GLU A 477 3.22 32.31 25.51
C GLU A 477 2.00 31.87 24.68
N GLU A 478 1.54 32.69 23.73
CA GLU A 478 0.42 32.31 22.85
C GLU A 478 0.80 31.17 21.90
N GLY A 479 1.97 31.23 21.25
CA GLY A 479 2.45 30.19 20.32
C GLY A 479 2.56 28.82 20.97
N ILE A 480 3.21 28.75 22.14
CA ILE A 480 3.37 27.49 22.89
C ILE A 480 2.02 26.96 23.40
N CYS A 481 1.11 27.81 23.88
CA CYS A 481 -0.22 27.36 24.30
C CYS A 481 -1.07 26.83 23.13
N LYS A 482 -0.93 27.45 21.95
CA LYS A 482 -1.64 27.10 20.70
C LYS A 482 -1.15 25.80 20.08
N THR A 483 0.13 25.46 20.25
CA THR A 483 0.77 24.24 19.73
C THR A 483 0.96 23.15 20.80
N ALA A 484 0.51 23.40 22.03
CA ALA A 484 0.72 22.54 23.22
C ALA A 484 0.45 21.04 23.00
N PHE A 485 -0.61 20.67 22.28
CA PHE A 485 -0.91 19.26 22.00
C PHE A 485 0.09 18.61 21.03
N GLU A 486 0.57 19.35 20.04
CA GLU A 486 1.55 18.86 19.06
C GLU A 486 2.94 18.73 19.71
N LEU A 487 3.31 19.70 20.56
CA LEU A 487 4.48 19.62 21.44
C LEU A 487 4.40 18.43 22.40
N ILE A 488 3.24 18.17 23.04
CA ILE A 488 3.04 17.00 23.89
C ILE A 488 3.25 15.69 23.12
N PHE A 489 2.75 15.58 21.87
CA PHE A 489 2.96 14.37 21.06
C PHE A 489 4.42 14.24 20.60
N ALA A 490 5.09 15.34 20.23
CA ALA A 490 6.51 15.32 19.94
C ALA A 490 7.36 14.91 21.16
N PHE A 491 6.96 15.32 22.36
CA PHE A 491 7.63 14.93 23.61
C PHE A 491 7.33 13.47 23.99
N ASP A 492 6.15 12.93 23.64
CA ASP A 492 5.80 11.50 23.83
C ASP A 492 6.62 10.56 22.92
N GLU A 493 7.00 11.00 21.71
CA GLU A 493 7.89 10.23 20.82
C GLU A 493 9.37 10.33 21.22
N VAL A 494 9.77 11.36 22.01
CA VAL A 494 11.14 11.48 22.57
C VAL A 494 11.26 10.79 23.94
N ILE A 495 10.22 10.85 24.79
CA ILE A 495 10.24 10.33 26.16
C ILE A 495 9.15 9.28 26.34
N SER A 496 9.57 8.02 26.34
CA SER A 496 8.72 6.84 26.38
C SER A 496 8.76 6.23 27.79
N LEU A 497 7.67 6.41 28.56
CA LEU A 497 7.56 5.98 29.97
C LEU A 497 8.65 6.52 30.91
N GLY A 498 9.21 7.70 30.61
CA GLY A 498 10.32 8.26 31.38
C GLY A 498 11.69 7.73 30.95
N HIS A 499 11.85 7.32 29.69
CA HIS A 499 13.16 7.04 29.09
C HIS A 499 13.28 7.75 27.75
N ARG A 500 14.48 8.21 27.42
CA ARG A 500 14.77 8.83 26.13
C ARG A 500 14.78 7.76 25.03
N GLU A 501 13.96 7.91 24.00
CA GLU A 501 14.07 7.11 22.78
C GLU A 501 15.23 7.63 21.91
N SER A 502 15.95 6.75 21.23
CA SER A 502 17.06 7.14 20.33
C SER A 502 16.51 7.60 18.98
N VAL A 503 15.92 8.80 18.98
CA VAL A 503 15.22 9.39 17.83
C VAL A 503 15.80 10.75 17.45
N THR A 504 15.83 11.02 16.15
CA THR A 504 16.15 12.33 15.57
C THR A 504 14.92 13.20 15.45
N VAL A 505 15.11 14.52 15.33
CA VAL A 505 14.04 15.51 15.08
C VAL A 505 13.17 15.11 13.88
N ALA A 506 13.80 14.66 12.79
CA ALA A 506 13.10 14.21 11.58
C ALA A 506 12.26 12.94 11.79
N GLN A 507 12.75 11.98 12.60
CA GLN A 507 11.99 10.77 12.94
C GLN A 507 10.78 11.10 13.82
N VAL A 508 10.95 11.94 14.85
CA VAL A 508 9.83 12.42 15.70
C VAL A 508 8.77 13.08 14.83
N LYS A 509 9.17 13.98 13.92
CA LYS A 509 8.26 14.64 12.96
C LYS A 509 7.52 13.63 12.08
N GLN A 510 8.23 12.64 11.53
CA GLN A 510 7.63 11.57 10.73
C GLN A 510 6.64 10.69 11.52
N TYR A 511 6.91 10.42 12.80
CA TYR A 511 6.05 9.63 13.67
C TYR A 511 4.79 10.41 14.06
N CYS A 512 4.93 11.68 14.48
CA CYS A 512 3.82 12.58 14.78
C CYS A 512 2.92 12.90 13.57
N GLU A 513 3.49 13.03 12.35
CA GLU A 513 2.72 13.17 11.11
C GLU A 513 1.83 11.94 10.83
N MET A 514 2.14 10.77 11.42
CA MET A 514 1.53 9.46 11.16
C MET A 514 1.47 9.07 9.66
N GLU A 515 2.24 9.75 8.80
CA GLU A 515 2.24 9.56 7.36
C GLU A 515 3.00 8.27 7.00
N SER A 516 2.26 7.18 6.81
CA SER A 516 2.80 6.00 6.14
C SER A 516 3.37 6.40 4.78
N HIS A 517 4.66 6.13 4.56
CA HIS A 517 5.33 6.42 3.29
C HIS A 517 4.59 5.78 2.10
N GLU A 518 4.03 4.58 2.27
CA GLU A 518 3.16 3.95 1.25
C GLU A 518 1.88 4.76 0.97
N GLU A 519 1.27 5.37 1.99
CA GLU A 519 0.08 6.20 1.82
C GLU A 519 0.43 7.54 1.16
N ARG A 520 1.54 8.19 1.54
CA ARG A 520 2.05 9.41 0.89
C ARG A 520 2.34 9.15 -0.59
N LEU A 521 3.06 8.08 -0.90
CA LEU A 521 3.34 7.65 -2.27
C LEU A 521 2.04 7.34 -3.03
N HIS A 522 1.07 6.67 -2.40
CA HIS A 522 -0.23 6.37 -2.99
C HIS A 522 -1.10 7.62 -3.23
N LYS A 523 -1.11 8.60 -2.30
CA LYS A 523 -1.74 9.92 -2.46
C LYS A 523 -1.13 10.67 -3.65
N LEU A 524 0.19 10.77 -3.71
CA LEU A 524 0.93 11.47 -4.76
C LEU A 524 0.70 10.80 -6.14
N VAL A 525 0.72 9.46 -6.18
CA VAL A 525 0.40 8.63 -7.36
C VAL A 525 -1.10 8.64 -7.71
N MET A 526 -2.01 9.11 -6.85
CA MET A 526 -3.39 9.46 -7.24
C MET A 526 -3.48 10.89 -7.76
N GLN A 527 -2.84 11.86 -7.10
CA GLN A 527 -2.86 13.27 -7.47
C GLN A 527 -2.25 13.49 -8.86
N SER A 528 -1.10 12.85 -9.13
CA SER A 528 -0.46 12.78 -10.44
C SER A 528 -1.43 12.29 -11.53
N LYS A 529 -2.15 11.18 -11.30
CA LYS A 529 -3.15 10.66 -12.25
C LYS A 529 -4.37 11.58 -12.40
N ILE A 530 -4.78 12.27 -11.36
CA ILE A 530 -5.88 13.25 -11.41
C ILE A 530 -5.48 14.43 -12.29
N ASN A 531 -4.25 14.95 -12.13
CA ASN A 531 -3.72 16.03 -12.95
C ASN A 531 -3.48 15.58 -14.41
N GLU A 532 -2.85 14.42 -14.64
CA GLU A 532 -2.71 13.81 -15.98
C GLU A 532 -4.09 13.62 -16.65
N THR A 533 -5.12 13.22 -15.89
CA THR A 533 -6.49 13.11 -16.39
C THR A 533 -7.11 14.48 -16.71
N LYS A 534 -6.88 15.51 -15.89
CA LYS A 534 -7.31 16.89 -16.16
C LYS A 534 -6.65 17.44 -17.42
N ASP A 535 -5.36 17.22 -17.62
CA ASP A 535 -4.63 17.68 -18.82
C ASP A 535 -5.10 16.94 -20.08
N ILE A 536 -5.37 15.64 -19.98
CA ILE A 536 -6.01 14.87 -21.07
C ILE A 536 -7.43 15.38 -21.35
N MET A 537 -8.21 15.75 -20.33
CA MET A 537 -9.53 16.38 -20.52
C MET A 537 -9.42 17.76 -21.16
N LYS A 538 -8.47 18.61 -20.72
CA LYS A 538 -8.24 19.96 -21.25
C LYS A 538 -7.79 19.92 -22.72
N ARG A 539 -6.81 19.05 -23.04
CA ARG A 539 -6.39 18.78 -24.43
C ARG A 539 -7.55 18.27 -25.28
N LYS A 540 -8.37 17.36 -24.77
CA LYS A 540 -9.55 16.85 -25.49
C LYS A 540 -10.66 17.88 -25.68
N ALA A 541 -10.86 18.81 -24.76
CA ALA A 541 -11.77 19.94 -24.97
C ALA A 541 -11.29 20.78 -26.16
N SER A 542 -10.01 21.20 -26.15
CA SER A 542 -9.40 21.93 -27.28
C SER A 542 -9.40 21.15 -28.60
N GLU A 543 -9.22 19.83 -28.57
CA GLU A 543 -9.28 18.93 -29.74
C GLU A 543 -10.72 18.82 -30.29
N ILE A 544 -11.72 18.71 -29.41
CA ILE A 544 -13.15 18.75 -29.78
C ILE A 544 -13.52 20.11 -30.36
N ASP A 545 -13.12 21.22 -29.74
CA ASP A 545 -13.48 22.56 -30.20
C ASP A 545 -12.77 22.92 -31.51
N LYS A 546 -11.52 22.50 -31.73
CA LYS A 546 -10.90 22.52 -33.06
C LYS A 546 -11.72 21.73 -34.08
N SER A 547 -12.17 20.51 -33.75
CA SER A 547 -13.00 19.70 -34.66
C SER A 547 -14.39 20.30 -34.95
N LYS A 548 -14.94 21.14 -34.05
CA LYS A 548 -16.15 21.95 -34.32
C LYS A 548 -15.83 23.09 -35.29
N ILE A 549 -14.73 23.80 -35.08
CA ILE A 549 -14.28 24.90 -35.96
C ILE A 549 -13.98 24.38 -37.37
N GLU A 550 -13.36 23.21 -37.50
CA GLU A 550 -13.13 22.55 -38.79
C GLU A 550 -14.44 22.10 -39.46
N LYS A 551 -15.40 21.53 -38.70
CA LYS A 551 -16.72 21.17 -39.25
C LYS A 551 -17.52 22.38 -39.70
N ASN A 552 -17.52 23.47 -38.93
CA ASN A 552 -18.15 24.73 -39.35
C ASN A 552 -17.42 25.42 -40.52
N ARG A 553 -16.18 25.00 -40.86
CA ARG A 553 -15.46 25.39 -42.08
C ARG A 553 -15.75 24.49 -43.29
N GLY A 554 -16.25 23.28 -43.08
CA GLY A 554 -16.55 22.32 -44.14
C GLY A 554 -17.92 22.51 -44.81
N ASP A 555 -18.79 23.35 -44.24
CA ASP A 555 -20.22 23.44 -44.61
C ASP A 555 -20.65 24.90 -44.89
N LYS A 556 -19.83 25.64 -45.65
CA LYS A 556 -20.23 26.95 -46.18
C LYS A 556 -19.45 27.40 -47.43
N GLY A 557 -19.72 26.74 -48.55
CA GLY A 557 -19.41 27.25 -49.89
C GLY A 557 -20.67 27.86 -50.53
N GLY A 558 -20.89 29.17 -50.38
CA GLY A 558 -21.97 29.88 -51.08
C GLY A 558 -22.63 31.03 -50.30
N PHE A 559 -22.85 32.13 -51.02
CA PHE A 559 -23.65 33.33 -50.70
C PHE A 559 -23.25 34.25 -49.52
N MET A 560 -23.29 35.55 -49.83
CA MET A 560 -23.17 36.69 -48.90
C MET A 560 -24.55 37.29 -48.59
N SER A 561 -24.61 38.25 -47.64
CA SER A 561 -25.75 39.11 -47.21
C SER A 561 -26.22 38.84 -45.77
N MET A 562 -26.60 39.81 -44.91
CA MET A 562 -26.30 41.27 -44.80
C MET A 562 -26.86 41.78 -43.43
N GLN A 563 -26.08 42.60 -42.69
CA GLN A 563 -26.48 43.60 -41.65
C GLN A 563 -27.50 43.25 -40.52
N SER A 564 -27.72 44.25 -39.64
CA SER A 564 -28.66 44.38 -38.50
C SER A 564 -28.38 43.52 -37.26
N MET A 565 -28.19 44.05 -36.03
CA MET A 565 -28.91 45.09 -35.24
C MET A 565 -30.33 44.71 -34.80
N GLY A 566 -30.61 44.85 -33.50
CA GLY A 566 -31.95 44.74 -32.90
C GLY A 566 -31.93 44.29 -31.43
N SER A 567 -32.39 45.14 -30.51
CA SER A 567 -32.67 44.77 -29.10
C SER A 567 -33.88 45.54 -28.53
N GLY A 568 -34.52 44.99 -27.50
CA GLY A 568 -35.58 45.60 -26.68
C GLY A 568 -35.87 44.67 -25.48
N ARG A 569 -35.99 45.09 -24.21
CA ARG A 569 -36.76 46.21 -23.57
C ARG A 569 -38.27 45.99 -23.70
N ILE A 570 -39.11 46.16 -22.66
CA ILE A 570 -39.43 47.29 -21.74
C ILE A 570 -40.09 46.68 -20.47
N ASP A 571 -40.25 47.27 -19.27
CA ASP A 571 -39.61 48.29 -18.38
C ASP A 571 -40.52 48.34 -17.09
N SER A 572 -40.45 49.12 -15.99
CA SER A 572 -39.65 50.23 -15.42
C SER A 572 -39.65 50.06 -13.86
N GLY A 573 -39.63 51.01 -12.90
CA GLY A 573 -39.57 52.49 -12.84
C GLY A 573 -39.91 53.07 -11.43
N PHE A 574 -39.44 54.29 -11.12
CA PHE A 574 -39.76 55.20 -9.97
C PHE A 574 -39.49 54.76 -8.50
N GLY A 575 -39.00 55.64 -7.59
CA GLY A 575 -38.32 56.94 -7.78
C GLY A 575 -38.39 57.93 -6.59
N SER A 576 -37.23 58.42 -6.10
CA SER A 576 -36.95 59.80 -5.58
C SER A 576 -35.75 59.82 -4.59
N ASP A 577 -35.22 60.99 -4.22
CA ASP A 577 -34.14 61.73 -4.92
C ASP A 577 -33.44 62.71 -3.93
N SER A 578 -32.13 62.99 -4.11
CA SER A 578 -31.33 64.16 -3.64
C SER A 578 -29.82 63.84 -3.46
N GLY A 579 -28.92 64.65 -4.06
CA GLY A 579 -27.63 65.00 -3.40
C GLY A 579 -26.27 64.45 -3.91
N ILE A 580 -25.92 64.66 -5.19
CA ILE A 580 -24.60 65.17 -5.70
C ILE A 580 -23.31 64.73 -4.94
N SER A 581 -22.26 64.10 -5.53
CA SER A 581 -21.99 63.73 -6.94
C SER A 581 -20.80 62.74 -7.12
N SER A 582 -20.52 62.38 -8.38
CA SER A 582 -19.33 61.67 -8.94
C SER A 582 -19.32 60.12 -9.07
N SER A 583 -19.19 59.68 -10.32
CA SER A 583 -18.66 58.38 -10.82
C SER A 583 -19.10 57.03 -10.22
N GLY A 584 -20.18 56.45 -10.78
CA GLY A 584 -20.19 55.06 -11.27
C GLY A 584 -20.36 53.88 -10.28
N SER A 585 -21.60 53.41 -10.13
CA SER A 585 -22.01 52.17 -9.42
C SER A 585 -21.74 50.87 -10.23
N GLY A 586 -21.88 49.64 -9.71
CA GLY A 586 -22.21 49.14 -8.35
C GLY A 586 -22.69 47.67 -8.36
N PHE A 587 -22.51 46.94 -7.25
CA PHE A 587 -22.88 45.51 -7.02
C PHE A 587 -24.42 45.33 -6.83
N GLY A 588 -25.06 44.14 -6.83
CA GLY A 588 -24.64 42.75 -7.16
C GLY A 588 -25.40 41.64 -6.37
N GLY A 589 -25.88 40.57 -7.05
CA GLY A 589 -26.28 39.26 -6.45
C GLY A 589 -27.74 39.07 -5.95
N GLY A 590 -28.27 37.82 -5.99
CA GLY A 590 -29.57 37.47 -5.34
C GLY A 590 -30.34 36.24 -5.89
N SER A 591 -30.44 35.16 -5.10
CA SER A 591 -31.08 33.84 -5.35
C SER A 591 -32.63 33.76 -5.48
N GLY A 592 -33.18 32.71 -6.14
CA GLY A 592 -34.62 32.34 -6.03
C GLY A 592 -35.05 30.98 -6.64
N PHE A 593 -35.86 30.18 -5.92
CA PHE A 593 -36.35 28.82 -6.26
C PHE A 593 -37.57 28.76 -7.22
N GLY A 594 -37.81 27.63 -7.93
CA GLY A 594 -39.10 27.34 -8.61
C GLY A 594 -39.24 25.92 -9.19
N LEU A 595 -40.39 25.26 -8.94
CA LEU A 595 -40.76 23.85 -9.29
C LEU A 595 -41.25 23.69 -10.77
N SER A 596 -41.02 22.53 -11.43
CA SER A 596 -42.00 21.42 -11.75
C SER A 596 -43.04 21.76 -12.85
N THR A 597 -43.51 20.87 -13.75
CA THR A 597 -43.70 19.39 -13.71
C THR A 597 -43.64 18.76 -15.14
N ASP A 598 -43.75 17.43 -15.24
CA ASP A 598 -43.83 16.57 -16.45
C ASP A 598 -45.05 16.90 -17.39
N MET A 599 -45.29 16.34 -18.59
CA MET A 599 -45.27 14.91 -19.01
C MET A 599 -45.59 14.73 -20.54
N ASP A 600 -45.04 13.69 -21.20
CA ASP A 600 -45.57 12.93 -22.39
C ASP A 600 -45.97 13.65 -23.73
N SER A 601 -46.20 12.98 -24.88
CA SER A 601 -45.58 11.81 -25.55
C SER A 601 -46.22 11.55 -26.94
N PHE A 602 -45.47 10.98 -27.92
CA PHE A 602 -45.90 10.27 -29.16
C PHE A 602 -46.92 10.98 -30.12
N THR A 603 -47.02 10.80 -31.45
CA THR A 603 -46.61 9.80 -32.48
C THR A 603 -46.63 10.51 -33.85
N SER A 604 -45.62 10.44 -34.74
CA SER A 604 -45.28 9.40 -35.75
C SER A 604 -46.12 9.33 -37.05
N SER A 605 -45.52 9.62 -38.21
CA SER A 605 -45.93 9.08 -39.54
C SER A 605 -44.82 9.22 -40.62
N LYS A 606 -44.98 8.73 -41.87
CA LYS A 606 -44.66 7.33 -42.32
C LYS A 606 -44.64 7.17 -43.87
N SER A 607 -43.50 6.85 -44.49
CA SER A 607 -43.37 6.34 -45.90
C SER A 607 -41.95 5.78 -46.13
N LYS A 608 -41.71 4.56 -46.66
CA LYS A 608 -41.83 4.03 -48.05
C LYS A 608 -40.89 4.73 -49.08
N GLY A 609 -39.92 4.10 -49.77
CA GLY A 609 -39.24 2.80 -49.55
C GLY A 609 -38.75 2.06 -50.84
N ARG A 610 -37.57 1.39 -50.78
CA ARG A 610 -36.96 0.46 -51.78
C ARG A 610 -36.53 1.06 -53.15
N PRO A 611 -35.75 0.34 -54.00
CA PRO A 611 -34.98 -0.92 -53.82
C PRO A 611 -33.45 -0.72 -53.99
N ALA A 612 -32.69 -1.73 -54.47
CA ALA A 612 -31.21 -1.75 -54.51
C ALA A 612 -30.65 -2.44 -55.78
N ALA A 613 -29.36 -2.22 -56.08
CA ALA A 613 -28.54 -3.01 -57.01
C ALA A 613 -27.03 -2.88 -56.66
N SER A 614 -26.19 -3.75 -57.23
CA SER A 614 -24.73 -3.84 -56.96
C SER A 614 -23.92 -4.02 -58.24
N ALA A 615 -22.71 -3.42 -58.31
CA ALA A 615 -21.76 -3.59 -59.41
C ALA A 615 -20.29 -3.50 -58.93
N THR A 616 -19.30 -3.88 -59.75
CA THR A 616 -17.93 -4.21 -59.28
C THR A 616 -16.79 -3.83 -60.25
N ALA A 617 -16.05 -2.74 -59.95
CA ALA A 617 -14.69 -2.39 -60.44
C ALA A 617 -14.48 -2.25 -61.99
N PRO A 618 -13.29 -1.92 -62.53
CA PRO A 618 -12.12 -1.11 -62.07
C PRO A 618 -11.93 0.12 -63.05
N PRO A 619 -10.75 0.51 -63.63
CA PRO A 619 -9.39 0.81 -63.13
C PRO A 619 -8.82 2.25 -63.46
N LYS A 620 -7.65 2.59 -62.87
CA LYS A 620 -6.53 3.47 -63.33
C LYS A 620 -6.71 4.91 -63.93
N GLY A 621 -6.00 5.87 -63.31
CA GLY A 621 -5.21 6.95 -63.97
C GLY A 621 -5.74 8.40 -63.89
N LEU A 622 -4.96 9.48 -64.15
CA LEU A 622 -3.54 9.79 -63.84
C LEU A 622 -3.23 11.28 -64.18
N GLY A 623 -2.52 12.03 -63.31
CA GLY A 623 -2.04 13.41 -63.58
C GLY A 623 -2.19 14.35 -62.36
N MET A 624 -1.33 15.33 -62.10
CA MET A 624 -0.07 15.78 -62.73
C MET A 624 1.09 15.90 -61.69
N LYS A 625 2.32 16.17 -62.14
CA LYS A 625 3.55 16.29 -61.32
C LYS A 625 4.03 17.73 -61.18
N LEU A 626 4.67 18.05 -60.05
CA LEU A 626 5.79 18.98 -59.81
C LEU A 626 6.14 18.90 -58.31
N GLY A 627 7.38 18.94 -57.81
CA GLY A 627 8.72 18.84 -58.40
C GLY A 627 9.71 18.37 -57.31
N LYS A 628 10.90 17.87 -57.66
CA LYS A 628 11.89 17.38 -56.67
C LYS A 628 12.85 18.48 -56.21
N THR A 629 13.22 18.50 -54.93
CA THR A 629 14.36 19.27 -54.41
C THR A 629 15.33 18.36 -53.64
N GLN A 630 16.19 17.64 -54.36
CA GLN A 630 17.36 16.97 -53.79
C GLN A 630 18.48 18.02 -53.61
N ARG A 631 18.53 18.72 -52.48
CA ARG A 631 19.62 19.66 -52.11
C ARG A 631 19.94 19.62 -50.61
N ALA A 632 20.57 18.52 -50.20
CA ALA A 632 21.23 18.39 -48.89
C ALA A 632 22.51 17.56 -49.03
N ASN A 633 22.42 16.38 -49.66
CA ASN A 633 23.53 15.45 -49.81
C ASN A 633 24.69 15.98 -50.69
N GLN A 634 24.42 16.91 -51.63
CA GLN A 634 25.41 17.37 -52.61
C GLN A 634 26.35 18.47 -52.10
N PHE A 635 26.20 18.92 -50.85
CA PHE A 635 27.12 19.85 -50.16
C PHE A 635 28.04 19.11 -49.17
N LEU A 636 27.55 18.02 -48.59
CA LEU A 636 28.35 17.11 -47.75
C LEU A 636 29.31 16.22 -48.56
N GLU A 637 29.03 16.00 -49.85
CA GLU A 637 29.93 15.28 -50.75
C GLU A 637 31.07 16.15 -51.29
N SER A 638 30.88 17.48 -51.44
CA SER A 638 31.96 18.38 -51.88
C SER A 638 32.99 18.64 -50.79
N LEU A 639 32.57 18.85 -49.53
CA LEU A 639 33.51 19.01 -48.41
C LEU A 639 34.36 17.75 -48.16
N LYS A 640 33.84 16.57 -48.53
CA LYS A 640 34.62 15.31 -48.52
C LYS A 640 35.62 15.17 -49.68
N ALA A 641 35.55 16.01 -50.70
CA ALA A 641 36.49 16.01 -51.82
C ALA A 641 37.69 16.94 -51.60
N GLU A 642 37.61 17.87 -50.65
CA GLU A 642 38.67 18.87 -50.37
C GLU A 642 39.55 18.53 -49.16
N GLY A 643 39.25 17.43 -48.44
CA GLY A 643 40.23 16.73 -47.60
C GLY A 643 40.37 17.19 -46.14
N GLU A 644 39.53 18.09 -45.64
CA GLU A 644 39.53 18.46 -44.22
C GLU A 644 38.91 17.38 -43.32
N VAL A 645 39.53 17.14 -42.15
CA VAL A 645 39.09 16.13 -41.18
C VAL A 645 38.34 16.81 -40.03
N ILE A 646 37.03 16.56 -39.94
CA ILE A 646 36.18 17.02 -38.84
C ILE A 646 35.43 15.82 -38.27
N LEU A 647 35.47 15.66 -36.94
CA LEU A 647 34.63 14.75 -36.18
C LEU A 647 33.25 15.41 -35.94
N GLU A 648 32.15 14.68 -36.17
CA GLU A 648 30.79 15.14 -35.83
C GLU A 648 30.17 14.32 -34.69
N ASP A 649 29.36 15.00 -33.87
CA ASP A 649 28.88 14.51 -32.57
C ASP A 649 27.82 13.40 -32.62
N VAL A 650 27.94 12.45 -31.69
CA VAL A 650 26.88 11.50 -31.35
C VAL A 650 25.92 12.14 -30.34
N ARG A 651 24.72 12.54 -30.80
CA ARG A 651 23.67 13.02 -29.88
C ARG A 651 23.21 11.91 -28.91
N PRO A 652 23.21 12.14 -27.58
CA PRO A 652 22.80 11.12 -26.61
C PRO A 652 21.30 10.85 -26.67
N SER A 653 20.93 9.67 -27.19
CA SER A 653 19.55 9.20 -27.20
C SER A 653 19.23 8.41 -25.92
N ALA A 654 18.13 8.73 -25.25
CA ALA A 654 17.85 8.23 -23.91
C ALA A 654 17.65 6.69 -23.81
N GLY A 655 18.67 6.00 -23.27
CA GLY A 655 18.55 4.76 -22.50
C GLY A 655 17.87 3.55 -23.20
N PRO A 656 18.61 2.69 -23.91
CA PRO A 656 18.07 1.46 -24.47
C PRO A 656 17.71 0.46 -23.36
N THR A 657 16.41 0.20 -23.14
CA THR A 657 15.97 -0.95 -22.32
C THR A 657 16.42 -2.25 -22.96
N ARG A 658 17.35 -3.00 -22.31
CA ARG A 658 17.98 -4.28 -22.72
C ARG A 658 17.47 -4.77 -24.07
N ALA A 659 18.19 -4.43 -25.14
CA ALA A 659 17.99 -5.09 -26.41
C ALA A 659 18.11 -6.61 -26.20
N ALA A 660 17.30 -7.39 -26.89
CA ALA A 660 17.56 -8.83 -26.96
C ALA A 660 18.92 -8.98 -27.64
N ALA A 661 19.87 -9.63 -26.96
CA ALA A 661 21.15 -9.97 -27.58
C ALA A 661 20.87 -10.75 -28.88
N PRO A 662 21.67 -10.56 -29.95
CA PRO A 662 21.53 -11.38 -31.15
C PRO A 662 21.59 -12.86 -30.75
N PRO A 663 20.76 -13.72 -31.36
CA PRO A 663 20.77 -15.16 -31.05
C PRO A 663 22.19 -15.71 -31.27
N PRO A 664 22.70 -16.56 -30.37
CA PRO A 664 24.04 -17.11 -30.52
C PRO A 664 24.15 -17.86 -31.85
N THR A 665 25.19 -17.51 -32.61
CA THR A 665 25.55 -18.09 -33.91
C THR A 665 26.38 -19.34 -33.78
N ASP A 666 27.13 -19.44 -32.68
CA ASP A 666 28.13 -20.47 -32.43
C ASP A 666 27.50 -21.64 -31.68
N PRO A 667 27.86 -22.91 -31.99
CA PRO A 667 27.24 -24.10 -31.39
C PRO A 667 27.27 -24.09 -29.86
N ILE A 668 28.32 -23.50 -29.29
CA ILE A 668 28.58 -23.40 -27.86
C ILE A 668 28.86 -21.92 -27.52
N THR A 669 28.13 -21.39 -26.54
CA THR A 669 28.38 -20.05 -25.98
C THR A 669 28.56 -20.15 -24.47
N LEU A 670 29.66 -19.61 -23.95
CA LEU A 670 29.98 -19.54 -22.52
C LEU A 670 29.93 -18.09 -22.06
N THR A 671 29.19 -17.82 -20.99
CA THR A 671 29.00 -16.46 -20.44
C THR A 671 29.52 -16.38 -19.01
N VAL A 672 30.48 -15.48 -18.78
CA VAL A 672 30.98 -15.04 -17.48
C VAL A 672 30.27 -13.74 -17.14
N ASP A 673 29.36 -13.78 -16.16
CA ASP A 673 28.54 -12.64 -15.72
C ASP A 673 28.82 -12.38 -14.23
N GLU A 674 29.50 -11.28 -13.93
CA GLU A 674 29.76 -10.79 -12.57
C GLU A 674 28.88 -9.59 -12.21
N LYS A 675 28.41 -9.60 -10.97
CA LYS A 675 27.63 -8.51 -10.38
C LYS A 675 28.30 -8.00 -9.11
N ILE A 676 28.62 -6.72 -9.10
CA ILE A 676 29.16 -6.03 -7.93
C ILE A 676 28.05 -5.31 -7.16
N ASN A 677 28.09 -5.44 -5.84
CA ASN A 677 27.26 -4.76 -4.88
C ASN A 677 28.15 -4.01 -3.86
N VAL A 678 28.18 -2.68 -3.95
CA VAL A 678 28.98 -1.80 -3.08
C VAL A 678 28.06 -0.84 -2.34
N THR A 679 28.34 -0.62 -1.07
CA THR A 679 27.82 0.52 -0.32
C THR A 679 28.99 1.21 0.37
N LEU A 680 29.33 2.39 -0.12
CA LEU A 680 30.31 3.31 0.46
C LEU A 680 29.58 4.28 1.41
N LYS A 681 30.28 4.78 2.41
CA LYS A 681 29.85 5.90 3.25
C LYS A 681 30.30 7.24 2.64
N ARG A 682 29.78 8.34 3.15
CA ARG A 682 30.19 9.72 2.77
C ARG A 682 31.63 10.09 3.14
N ASP A 683 32.25 9.35 4.05
CA ASP A 683 33.67 9.49 4.43
C ASP A 683 34.60 8.64 3.54
N GLY A 684 34.09 8.10 2.43
CA GLY A 684 34.77 7.15 1.54
C GLY A 684 34.66 5.69 2.00
N GLY A 685 34.41 5.46 3.29
CA GLY A 685 34.66 4.15 3.90
C GLY A 685 33.74 3.03 3.40
N VAL A 686 34.31 1.85 3.14
CA VAL A 686 33.54 0.69 2.67
C VAL A 686 32.62 0.16 3.79
N SER A 687 31.31 0.09 3.54
CA SER A 687 30.30 -0.47 4.45
C SER A 687 29.87 -1.87 4.03
N ASN A 688 29.80 -2.14 2.72
CA ASN A 688 29.62 -3.47 2.15
C ASN A 688 30.30 -3.55 0.78
N PHE A 689 31.07 -4.61 0.52
CA PHE A 689 31.60 -4.96 -0.79
C PHE A 689 31.35 -6.46 -1.04
N ASP A 690 30.62 -6.78 -2.10
CA ASP A 690 30.27 -8.15 -2.49
C ASP A 690 30.23 -8.28 -4.02
N VAL A 691 31.04 -9.18 -4.58
CA VAL A 691 31.01 -9.56 -6.00
C VAL A 691 30.48 -10.98 -6.10
N GLN A 692 29.42 -11.17 -6.89
CA GLN A 692 28.81 -12.46 -7.17
C GLN A 692 28.90 -12.77 -8.66
N GLY A 693 29.55 -13.88 -9.02
CA GLY A 693 29.78 -14.24 -10.42
C GLY A 693 29.27 -15.62 -10.78
N THR A 694 28.94 -15.80 -12.06
CA THR A 694 28.48 -17.08 -12.62
C THR A 694 29.06 -17.33 -14.01
N LEU A 695 29.48 -18.57 -14.26
CA LEU A 695 29.78 -19.11 -15.59
C LEU A 695 28.60 -19.96 -16.04
N SER A 696 27.99 -19.62 -17.17
CA SER A 696 26.92 -20.41 -17.79
C SER A 696 27.26 -20.87 -19.21
N LEU A 697 26.74 -22.04 -19.55
CA LEU A 697 26.93 -22.74 -20.82
C LEU A 697 25.60 -22.81 -21.58
N GLN A 698 25.55 -22.24 -22.79
CA GLN A 698 24.45 -22.39 -23.73
C GLN A 698 24.92 -23.21 -24.94
N ILE A 699 24.10 -24.19 -25.33
CA ILE A 699 24.38 -25.10 -26.44
C ILE A 699 23.18 -25.06 -27.40
N LEU A 700 23.46 -24.96 -28.70
CA LEU A 700 22.45 -24.94 -29.75
C LEU A 700 21.87 -26.34 -30.03
N ASN A 701 22.70 -27.32 -30.38
CA ASN A 701 22.25 -28.67 -30.78
C ASN A 701 22.58 -29.71 -29.70
N GLN A 702 21.76 -30.75 -29.60
CA GLN A 702 21.93 -31.75 -28.52
C GLN A 702 23.17 -32.65 -28.71
N GLU A 703 23.74 -32.67 -29.92
CA GLU A 703 24.94 -33.42 -30.30
C GLU A 703 26.22 -32.74 -29.76
N ASP A 704 26.27 -31.40 -29.77
CA ASP A 704 27.37 -30.58 -29.23
C ASP A 704 27.49 -30.63 -27.68
N GLY A 705 26.62 -31.39 -27.01
CA GLY A 705 26.53 -31.43 -25.55
C GLY A 705 27.49 -32.38 -24.83
N LEU A 706 28.21 -33.26 -25.53
CA LEU A 706 29.18 -34.21 -24.95
C LEU A 706 30.58 -33.57 -24.87
N ILE A 707 30.72 -32.62 -23.95
CA ILE A 707 31.90 -31.77 -23.78
C ILE A 707 32.36 -31.68 -22.33
N GLN A 708 33.60 -31.26 -22.15
CA GLN A 708 34.14 -30.69 -20.92
C GLN A 708 34.64 -29.27 -21.21
N VAL A 709 34.57 -28.36 -20.22
CA VAL A 709 35.03 -26.97 -20.36
C VAL A 709 36.25 -26.77 -19.46
N GLN A 710 37.42 -26.54 -20.04
CA GLN A 710 38.66 -26.24 -19.31
C GLN A 710 38.73 -24.72 -19.05
N ILE A 711 38.95 -24.33 -17.80
CA ILE A 711 38.99 -22.93 -17.37
C ILE A 711 40.30 -22.57 -16.67
N GLU A 712 40.61 -21.28 -16.66
CA GLU A 712 41.67 -20.66 -15.87
C GLU A 712 41.02 -19.68 -14.88
N THR A 713 41.47 -19.69 -13.63
CA THR A 713 41.06 -18.75 -12.58
C THR A 713 42.25 -17.88 -12.19
N GLY A 714 42.07 -16.55 -12.06
CA GLY A 714 43.15 -15.58 -11.84
C GLY A 714 43.86 -15.60 -10.48
N GLY A 715 43.98 -16.76 -9.83
CA GLY A 715 44.75 -16.96 -8.59
C GLY A 715 44.23 -16.27 -7.32
N ASN A 716 43.29 -15.33 -7.44
CA ASN A 716 42.79 -14.50 -6.33
C ASN A 716 42.14 -15.36 -5.21
N PRO A 717 42.76 -15.45 -4.01
CA PRO A 717 42.28 -16.32 -2.93
C PRO A 717 41.00 -15.82 -2.26
N GLY A 718 40.58 -14.57 -2.52
CA GLY A 718 39.29 -14.04 -2.05
C GLY A 718 38.07 -14.61 -2.78
N VAL A 719 38.27 -15.29 -3.92
CA VAL A 719 37.18 -15.74 -4.80
C VAL A 719 36.77 -17.19 -4.48
N LEU A 720 35.63 -17.35 -3.82
CA LEU A 720 35.13 -18.65 -3.36
C LEU A 720 34.24 -19.35 -4.40
N PHE A 721 34.86 -20.18 -5.24
CA PHE A 721 34.19 -20.98 -6.29
C PHE A 721 33.35 -22.15 -5.76
N LYS A 722 32.21 -22.42 -6.42
CA LYS A 722 31.26 -23.52 -6.13
C LYS A 722 30.68 -24.08 -7.42
N THR A 723 30.94 -25.36 -7.69
CA THR A 723 30.42 -26.11 -8.85
C THR A 723 28.95 -26.51 -8.70
N HIS A 724 28.24 -26.59 -9.82
CA HIS A 724 26.88 -27.11 -9.88
C HIS A 724 26.81 -28.61 -9.44
N PRO A 725 25.78 -29.09 -8.71
CA PRO A 725 25.77 -30.45 -8.13
C PRO A 725 25.96 -31.63 -9.09
N ASN A 726 25.71 -31.43 -10.40
CA ASN A 726 25.88 -32.45 -11.43
C ASN A 726 27.29 -32.49 -12.05
N ILE A 727 28.17 -31.53 -11.72
CA ILE A 727 29.55 -31.46 -12.20
C ILE A 727 30.46 -32.31 -11.31
N ASN A 728 31.47 -32.94 -11.90
CA ASN A 728 32.50 -33.65 -11.15
C ASN A 728 33.36 -32.64 -10.37
N LYS A 729 33.46 -32.82 -9.05
CA LYS A 729 34.20 -31.91 -8.17
C LYS A 729 35.71 -32.17 -8.21
N GLU A 730 36.13 -33.43 -8.26
CA GLU A 730 37.54 -33.81 -8.26
C GLU A 730 38.23 -33.33 -9.54
N LEU A 731 37.57 -33.52 -10.68
CA LEU A 731 38.01 -33.06 -12.00
C LEU A 731 38.10 -31.51 -12.10
N PHE A 732 37.28 -30.78 -11.34
CA PHE A 732 37.43 -29.33 -11.19
C PHE A 732 38.60 -28.98 -10.26
N SER A 733 38.67 -29.58 -9.07
CA SER A 733 39.69 -29.27 -8.06
C SER A 733 41.12 -29.67 -8.43
N ASN A 734 41.29 -30.68 -9.29
CA ASN A 734 42.61 -31.18 -9.68
C ASN A 734 43.11 -30.58 -11.01
N GLU A 735 42.20 -30.32 -11.96
CA GLU A 735 42.56 -30.01 -13.36
C GLU A 735 41.94 -28.70 -13.89
N ASN A 736 41.12 -28.01 -13.09
CA ASN A 736 40.29 -26.86 -13.49
C ASN A 736 39.36 -27.15 -14.70
N ILE A 737 38.86 -28.38 -14.79
CA ILE A 737 37.92 -28.80 -15.85
C ILE A 737 36.48 -28.92 -15.29
N LEU A 738 35.51 -28.48 -16.08
CA LEU A 738 34.08 -28.55 -15.77
C LEU A 738 33.39 -29.57 -16.68
N GLY A 739 33.28 -30.81 -16.19
CA GLY A 739 32.54 -31.91 -16.83
C GLY A 739 31.39 -32.44 -15.96
N LEU A 740 30.39 -33.08 -16.57
CA LEU A 740 29.34 -33.78 -15.82
C LEU A 740 29.90 -35.03 -15.12
N LYS A 741 29.28 -35.44 -14.00
CA LYS A 741 29.61 -36.68 -13.25
C LYS A 741 29.37 -37.97 -14.05
N ASP A 742 28.56 -37.89 -15.09
CA ASP A 742 28.27 -38.98 -16.03
C ASP A 742 28.82 -38.56 -17.40
N PRO A 743 29.97 -39.09 -17.85
CA PRO A 743 30.58 -38.72 -19.13
C PRO A 743 29.75 -39.11 -20.36
N ASN A 744 28.79 -40.05 -20.22
CA ASN A 744 27.93 -40.48 -21.34
C ASN A 744 26.72 -39.56 -21.54
N ARG A 745 26.47 -38.65 -20.59
CA ARG A 745 25.33 -37.75 -20.61
C ARG A 745 25.71 -36.39 -21.17
N PRO A 746 25.04 -35.90 -22.23
CA PRO A 746 25.27 -34.54 -22.72
C PRO A 746 24.70 -33.47 -21.77
N PHE A 747 25.31 -32.30 -21.81
CA PHE A 747 24.67 -31.06 -21.33
C PHE A 747 23.40 -30.77 -22.15
N PRO A 748 22.34 -30.19 -21.54
CA PRO A 748 21.06 -29.99 -22.21
C PRO A 748 21.07 -28.79 -23.16
N ALA A 749 20.74 -29.00 -24.43
CA ALA A 749 20.68 -27.97 -25.46
C ALA A 749 19.35 -27.21 -25.49
N GLY A 750 19.28 -26.14 -26.28
CA GLY A 750 18.03 -25.46 -26.64
C GLY A 750 17.36 -24.64 -25.51
N GLN A 751 18.05 -24.38 -24.40
CA GLN A 751 17.50 -23.59 -23.30
C GLN A 751 17.35 -22.10 -23.68
N ALA A 752 16.12 -21.59 -23.57
CA ALA A 752 15.80 -20.18 -23.81
C ALA A 752 16.00 -19.33 -22.55
N GLY A 753 17.19 -18.74 -22.41
CA GLY A 753 17.59 -17.91 -21.28
C GLY A 753 19.11 -17.76 -21.22
N ASP A 754 19.63 -17.39 -20.05
CA ASP A 754 21.06 -17.11 -19.83
C ASP A 754 21.92 -18.41 -19.62
N GLY A 755 21.49 -19.55 -20.17
CA GLY A 755 22.24 -20.83 -20.19
C GLY A 755 22.20 -21.69 -18.91
N VAL A 756 22.93 -22.82 -18.95
CA VAL A 756 23.13 -23.76 -17.83
C VAL A 756 24.27 -23.27 -16.95
N GLY A 757 24.00 -22.83 -15.72
CA GLY A 757 25.04 -22.42 -14.77
C GLY A 757 25.95 -23.59 -14.38
N LEU A 758 27.24 -23.51 -14.73
CA LEU A 758 28.26 -24.51 -14.41
C LEU A 758 28.94 -24.21 -13.06
N LEU A 759 29.45 -22.99 -12.94
CA LEU A 759 30.24 -22.52 -11.80
C LEU A 759 29.63 -21.22 -11.26
N LYS A 760 29.68 -21.04 -9.95
CA LYS A 760 29.36 -19.78 -9.28
C LYS A 760 30.46 -19.41 -8.31
N TRP A 761 30.70 -18.13 -8.09
CA TRP A 761 31.65 -17.64 -7.10
C TRP A 761 31.14 -16.42 -6.36
N ARG A 762 31.77 -16.15 -5.22
CA ARG A 762 31.55 -14.96 -4.42
C ARG A 762 32.90 -14.45 -3.91
N MET A 763 33.12 -13.15 -3.97
CA MET A 763 34.23 -12.46 -3.32
C MET A 763 33.65 -11.36 -2.42
N GLN A 764 34.17 -11.24 -1.20
CA GLN A 764 33.83 -10.15 -0.28
C GLN A 764 35.13 -9.52 0.22
N SER A 765 35.12 -8.21 0.40
CA SER A 765 36.27 -7.44 0.89
C SER A 765 35.84 -6.42 1.93
N VAL A 766 36.81 -5.95 2.71
CA VAL A 766 36.74 -4.74 3.55
C VAL A 766 37.87 -3.76 3.21
N ASP A 767 38.72 -4.10 2.25
CA ASP A 767 39.74 -3.22 1.70
C ASP A 767 39.10 -2.22 0.73
N GLU A 768 39.58 -0.99 0.77
CA GLU A 768 39.10 0.14 -0.02
C GLU A 768 39.85 0.22 -1.37
N SER A 769 41.05 -0.38 -1.46
CA SER A 769 41.85 -0.40 -2.70
C SER A 769 41.18 -1.12 -3.88
N VAL A 770 40.28 -2.07 -3.59
CA VAL A 770 39.57 -2.88 -4.60
C VAL A 770 38.25 -2.25 -5.08
N VAL A 771 37.93 -1.03 -4.65
CA VAL A 771 36.75 -0.26 -5.07
C VAL A 771 36.96 0.28 -6.49
N PRO A 772 36.13 -0.06 -7.50
CA PRO A 772 36.36 0.40 -8.88
C PRO A 772 36.21 1.90 -9.10
N LEU A 773 35.32 2.55 -8.35
CA LEU A 773 34.99 3.98 -8.47
C LEU A 773 34.60 4.58 -7.12
N THR A 774 35.48 5.40 -6.54
CA THR A 774 35.19 6.24 -5.38
C THR A 774 34.45 7.50 -5.85
N ILE A 775 33.53 8.01 -5.03
CA ILE A 775 32.81 9.27 -5.32
C ILE A 775 32.78 10.13 -4.06
N ASN A 776 33.34 11.32 -4.17
CA ASN A 776 33.30 12.36 -3.15
C ASN A 776 32.21 13.39 -3.52
N CYS A 777 31.46 13.88 -2.53
CA CYS A 777 30.37 14.83 -2.77
C CYS A 777 30.34 15.88 -1.66
N TRP A 778 30.67 17.11 -1.99
CA TRP A 778 30.82 18.24 -1.08
C TRP A 778 29.75 19.31 -1.34
N PRO A 779 28.57 19.20 -0.69
CA PRO A 779 27.56 20.26 -0.68
C PRO A 779 27.95 21.37 0.31
N SER A 780 28.12 22.58 -0.19
CA SER A 780 28.42 23.80 0.56
C SER A 780 27.25 24.80 0.44
N VAL A 781 26.73 25.27 1.57
CA VAL A 781 25.62 26.23 1.59
C VAL A 781 26.16 27.65 1.70
N SER A 782 25.81 28.51 0.75
CA SER A 782 26.25 29.91 0.71
C SER A 782 25.06 30.83 0.45
N GLY A 783 24.71 31.65 1.45
CA GLY A 783 23.57 32.56 1.38
C GLY A 783 22.24 31.83 1.13
N THR A 784 21.69 31.98 -0.06
CA THR A 784 20.39 31.41 -0.48
C THR A 784 20.52 30.22 -1.43
N GLU A 785 21.71 29.65 -1.60
CA GLU A 785 21.97 28.55 -2.56
C GLU A 785 22.85 27.46 -1.92
N THR A 786 22.65 26.21 -2.35
CA THR A 786 23.57 25.11 -2.08
C THR A 786 24.38 24.84 -3.35
N TYR A 787 25.69 25.02 -3.24
CA TYR A 787 26.70 24.67 -4.24
C TYR A 787 27.12 23.22 -3.99
N VAL A 788 27.14 22.38 -5.01
CA VAL A 788 27.54 20.97 -4.87
C VAL A 788 28.66 20.70 -5.86
N SER A 789 29.83 20.35 -5.35
CA SER A 789 30.91 19.75 -6.13
C SER A 789 30.92 18.24 -5.88
N ILE A 790 31.01 17.46 -6.96
CA ILE A 790 31.08 16.00 -6.92
C ILE A 790 32.25 15.55 -7.78
N GLU A 791 33.07 14.68 -7.24
CA GLU A 791 34.28 14.17 -7.88
C GLU A 791 34.23 12.64 -7.89
N TYR A 792 34.72 12.03 -8.96
CA TYR A 792 34.99 10.58 -8.98
C TYR A 792 36.49 10.31 -9.11
N GLU A 793 36.91 9.17 -8.57
CA GLU A 793 38.25 8.62 -8.75
C GLU A 793 38.13 7.12 -9.04
N ALA A 794 38.67 6.67 -10.17
CA ALA A 794 38.54 5.31 -10.67
C ALA A 794 39.83 4.52 -10.49
N SER A 795 39.71 3.28 -10.00
CA SER A 795 40.84 2.35 -9.91
C SER A 795 41.38 2.04 -11.31
N SER A 796 42.72 1.94 -11.43
CA SER A 796 43.41 1.50 -12.66
C SER A 796 43.14 0.03 -13.04
N THR A 797 42.47 -0.73 -12.16
CA THR A 797 42.16 -2.16 -12.33
C THR A 797 41.10 -2.44 -13.42
N PHE A 798 40.22 -1.48 -13.71
CA PHE A 798 39.08 -1.68 -14.62
C PHE A 798 38.85 -0.47 -15.53
N ASP A 799 38.69 -0.70 -16.83
CA ASP A 799 38.16 0.31 -17.75
C ASP A 799 36.61 0.28 -17.69
N LEU A 800 36.02 1.38 -17.24
CA LEU A 800 34.59 1.45 -16.92
C LEU A 800 33.80 2.07 -18.06
N GLN A 801 32.84 1.33 -18.60
CA GLN A 801 32.01 1.71 -19.74
C GLN A 801 30.59 2.04 -19.31
N ASN A 802 29.99 3.05 -19.95
CA ASN A 802 28.62 3.52 -19.71
C ASN A 802 28.38 3.88 -18.23
N VAL A 803 29.29 4.64 -17.64
CA VAL A 803 29.23 5.07 -16.24
C VAL A 803 28.13 6.12 -16.09
N VAL A 804 27.19 5.89 -15.17
CA VAL A 804 26.10 6.81 -14.85
C VAL A 804 26.01 7.01 -13.34
N ILE A 805 26.49 8.17 -12.89
CA ILE A 805 26.39 8.65 -11.50
C ILE A 805 25.04 9.35 -11.36
N SER A 806 24.22 8.89 -10.42
CA SER A 806 22.82 9.29 -10.28
C SER A 806 22.60 9.95 -8.92
N VAL A 807 22.57 11.27 -8.91
CA VAL A 807 22.51 12.10 -7.69
C VAL A 807 21.05 12.49 -7.43
N PRO A 808 20.44 12.12 -6.28
CA PRO A 808 19.13 12.62 -5.91
C PRO A 808 19.18 14.12 -5.60
N LEU A 809 18.10 14.82 -5.94
CA LEU A 809 17.91 16.26 -5.71
C LEU A 809 16.58 16.52 -5.00
N PRO A 810 16.42 17.68 -4.34
CA PRO A 810 15.09 18.17 -3.96
C PRO A 810 14.19 18.35 -5.20
N ALA A 811 12.88 18.51 -4.98
CA ALA A 811 11.90 18.66 -6.05
C ALA A 811 11.96 20.05 -6.72
N LEU A 812 12.98 20.27 -7.56
CA LEU A 812 13.20 21.54 -8.27
C LEU A 812 12.13 21.81 -9.33
N ARG A 813 11.69 23.08 -9.43
CA ARG A 813 10.82 23.54 -10.53
C ARG A 813 11.55 23.59 -11.88
N GLU A 814 12.83 23.93 -11.83
CA GLU A 814 13.73 24.13 -12.97
C GLU A 814 14.89 23.13 -12.86
N ALA A 815 15.79 23.11 -13.85
CA ALA A 815 16.97 22.25 -13.78
C ALA A 815 17.99 22.80 -12.76
N PRO A 816 18.85 21.95 -12.15
CA PRO A 816 20.02 22.45 -11.41
C PRO A 816 20.92 23.25 -12.36
N ASN A 817 21.55 24.32 -11.85
CA ASN A 817 22.43 25.17 -12.64
C ASN A 817 23.84 24.56 -12.63
N VAL A 818 24.14 23.71 -13.62
CA VAL A 818 25.45 23.06 -13.78
C VAL A 818 26.46 24.09 -14.30
N LYS A 819 27.55 24.31 -13.53
CA LYS A 819 28.63 25.25 -13.86
C LYS A 819 29.74 24.58 -14.66
N GLN A 820 30.18 23.41 -14.21
CA GLN A 820 31.31 22.64 -14.75
C GLN A 820 30.96 21.16 -14.70
N ILE A 821 31.41 20.39 -15.70
CA ILE A 821 31.20 18.94 -15.77
C ILE A 821 32.19 18.28 -16.72
N ASP A 822 32.78 17.18 -16.27
CA ASP A 822 33.52 16.24 -17.11
C ASP A 822 32.57 15.16 -17.65
N GLY A 823 31.99 15.39 -18.83
CA GLY A 823 31.07 14.47 -19.50
C GLY A 823 29.67 15.06 -19.75
N GLU A 824 28.67 14.19 -19.89
CA GLU A 824 27.28 14.60 -20.15
C GLU A 824 26.44 14.63 -18.86
N TRP A 825 25.40 15.46 -18.80
CA TRP A 825 24.38 15.38 -17.74
C TRP A 825 22.95 15.46 -18.26
N ARG A 826 22.04 14.96 -17.43
CA ARG A 826 20.60 15.00 -17.68
C ARG A 826 19.80 15.01 -16.39
N TYR A 827 18.95 16.02 -16.21
CA TYR A 827 18.00 16.09 -15.09
C TYR A 827 16.67 15.36 -15.42
N ASP A 828 16.29 14.36 -14.64
CA ASP A 828 14.96 13.75 -14.66
C ASP A 828 14.05 14.36 -13.58
N SER A 829 13.39 15.46 -13.95
CA SER A 829 12.42 16.18 -13.11
C SER A 829 11.19 15.37 -12.66
N ARG A 830 11.02 14.11 -13.11
CA ARG A 830 9.97 13.21 -12.59
C ARG A 830 10.39 12.42 -11.37
N ASN A 831 11.69 12.14 -11.26
CA ASN A 831 12.28 11.41 -10.15
C ASN A 831 13.09 12.33 -9.22
N SER A 832 13.37 13.58 -9.65
CA SER A 832 14.28 14.53 -9.00
C SER A 832 15.69 13.94 -8.89
N ILE A 833 16.24 13.48 -10.03
CA ILE A 833 17.57 12.88 -10.12
C ILE A 833 18.36 13.60 -11.22
N LEU A 834 19.62 13.90 -10.93
CA LEU A 834 20.64 14.34 -11.88
C LEU A 834 21.47 13.12 -12.29
N GLU A 835 21.36 12.71 -13.55
CA GLU A 835 22.18 11.63 -14.15
C GLU A 835 23.40 12.29 -14.82
N TRP A 836 24.59 12.15 -14.23
CA TRP A 836 25.90 12.45 -14.84
C TRP A 836 26.39 11.18 -15.54
N SER A 837 26.77 11.29 -16.81
CA SER A 837 27.06 10.16 -17.70
C SER A 837 28.42 10.32 -18.39
N ILE A 838 29.25 9.28 -18.30
CA ILE A 838 30.60 9.21 -18.86
C ILE A 838 30.68 7.91 -19.67
N LEU A 839 30.98 7.99 -20.97
CA LEU A 839 30.90 6.83 -21.87
C LEU A 839 32.00 5.79 -21.60
N LEU A 840 33.20 6.26 -21.26
CA LEU A 840 34.38 5.45 -20.92
C LEU A 840 35.21 6.19 -19.86
N ILE A 841 35.63 5.47 -18.83
CA ILE A 841 36.70 5.86 -17.92
C ILE A 841 37.86 4.88 -18.14
N ASP A 842 38.98 5.40 -18.60
CA ASP A 842 40.24 4.69 -18.82
C ASP A 842 41.43 5.49 -18.26
N ASN A 843 42.65 5.18 -18.68
CA ASN A 843 43.87 5.84 -18.21
C ASN A 843 44.00 7.33 -18.60
N SER A 844 43.16 7.84 -19.51
CA SER A 844 43.12 9.26 -19.89
C SER A 844 42.30 10.14 -18.93
N ASN A 845 41.35 9.55 -18.19
CA ASN A 845 40.35 10.28 -17.41
C ASN A 845 39.94 9.56 -16.10
N ARG A 846 40.92 9.00 -15.37
CA ARG A 846 40.68 8.29 -14.09
C ARG A 846 40.01 9.14 -13.00
N SER A 847 40.05 10.47 -13.12
CA SER A 847 39.36 11.40 -12.23
C SER A 847 38.60 12.45 -13.04
N GLY A 848 37.48 12.94 -12.50
CA GLY A 848 36.74 14.06 -13.07
C GLY A 848 35.71 14.63 -12.09
N SER A 849 35.23 15.85 -12.36
CA SER A 849 34.35 16.61 -11.46
C SER A 849 33.07 17.11 -12.14
N MET A 850 32.09 17.44 -11.30
CA MET A 850 30.84 18.10 -11.67
C MET A 850 30.45 19.10 -10.58
N GLU A 851 30.31 20.36 -10.96
CA GLU A 851 29.78 21.42 -10.11
C GLU A 851 28.38 21.87 -10.55
N PHE A 852 27.44 21.91 -9.61
CA PHE A 852 26.11 22.48 -9.86
C PHE A 852 25.53 23.22 -8.65
N VAL A 853 24.61 24.13 -8.92
CA VAL A 853 23.94 24.97 -7.91
C VAL A 853 22.45 24.62 -7.85
N VAL A 854 21.91 24.55 -6.63
CA VAL A 854 20.49 24.37 -6.35
C VAL A 854 19.98 25.36 -5.28
N PRO A 855 18.66 25.63 -5.22
CA PRO A 855 18.02 26.28 -4.06
C PRO A 855 18.39 25.63 -2.73
N PRO A 856 18.28 26.36 -1.60
CA PRO A 856 18.97 26.01 -0.37
C PRO A 856 18.35 24.75 0.23
N VAL A 857 19.19 23.72 0.39
CA VAL A 857 18.80 22.38 0.82
C VAL A 857 19.90 21.74 1.66
N ASP A 858 19.49 20.91 2.62
CA ASP A 858 20.41 20.15 3.48
C ASP A 858 21.22 19.10 2.70
N ALA A 859 22.46 18.90 3.15
CA ALA A 859 23.42 17.99 2.56
C ALA A 859 22.93 16.52 2.45
N SER A 860 22.02 16.08 3.33
CA SER A 860 21.50 14.70 3.29
C SER A 860 20.63 14.39 2.07
N VAL A 861 20.09 15.39 1.38
CA VAL A 861 19.18 15.19 0.23
C VAL A 861 19.92 14.70 -1.01
N PHE A 862 21.24 14.92 -1.10
CA PHE A 862 22.09 14.43 -2.19
C PHE A 862 22.48 12.95 -2.07
N PHE A 863 22.02 12.26 -1.01
CA PHE A 863 22.32 10.85 -0.76
C PHE A 863 21.01 10.01 -0.70
N PRO A 864 21.02 8.75 -1.16
CA PRO A 864 22.17 8.02 -1.67
C PRO A 864 22.50 8.32 -3.14
N ILE A 865 23.77 8.61 -3.43
CA ILE A 865 24.27 8.70 -4.81
C ILE A 865 24.36 7.28 -5.35
N SER A 866 23.73 7.01 -6.49
CA SER A 866 23.70 5.66 -7.09
C SER A 866 24.53 5.59 -8.37
N VAL A 867 25.44 4.63 -8.45
CA VAL A 867 26.35 4.43 -9.60
C VAL A 867 25.88 3.24 -10.43
N ARG A 868 25.99 3.34 -11.75
CA ARG A 868 25.82 2.24 -12.69
C ARG A 868 26.99 2.22 -13.68
N PHE A 869 27.59 1.06 -13.92
CA PHE A 869 28.63 0.88 -14.96
C PHE A 869 28.70 -0.58 -15.43
N THR A 870 29.48 -0.79 -16.49
CA THR A 870 29.87 -2.10 -17.04
C THR A 870 31.37 -2.14 -17.32
N ALA A 871 32.02 -3.30 -17.18
CA ALA A 871 33.43 -3.48 -17.57
C ALA A 871 33.65 -4.84 -18.25
N ALA A 872 34.71 -4.96 -19.05
CA ALA A 872 35.07 -6.19 -19.75
C ALA A 872 35.96 -7.13 -18.91
N SER A 873 36.79 -6.56 -18.02
CA SER A 873 37.53 -7.30 -16.99
C SER A 873 36.62 -7.65 -15.79
N THR A 874 37.03 -8.65 -15.00
CA THR A 874 36.26 -9.27 -13.91
C THR A 874 37.17 -9.64 -12.74
N PHE A 875 36.67 -9.61 -11.51
CA PHE A 875 37.47 -9.83 -10.29
C PHE A 875 37.98 -11.26 -10.10
N SER A 876 37.33 -12.23 -10.73
CA SER A 876 37.79 -13.62 -10.82
C SER A 876 38.81 -13.89 -11.93
N GLU A 877 38.94 -12.94 -12.87
CA GLU A 877 39.65 -13.07 -14.15
C GLU A 877 39.38 -14.38 -14.91
N LEU A 878 38.19 -14.97 -14.72
CA LEU A 878 37.92 -16.32 -15.21
C LEU A 878 37.90 -16.39 -16.74
N LYS A 879 38.78 -17.21 -17.30
CA LYS A 879 38.89 -17.46 -18.76
C LYS A 879 38.49 -18.90 -19.07
N VAL A 880 37.88 -19.10 -20.24
CA VAL A 880 37.72 -20.44 -20.83
C VAL A 880 38.92 -20.67 -21.74
N LEU A 881 39.75 -21.66 -21.42
CA LEU A 881 40.90 -22.03 -22.24
C LEU A 881 40.47 -22.88 -23.44
N ASN A 882 39.71 -23.96 -23.18
CA ASN A 882 39.31 -24.93 -24.18
C ASN A 882 37.91 -25.50 -23.89
N VAL A 883 37.28 -26.00 -24.95
CA VAL A 883 36.17 -26.95 -24.85
C VAL A 883 36.62 -28.26 -25.48
N LEU A 884 36.55 -29.36 -24.73
CA LEU A 884 37.11 -30.66 -25.08
C LEU A 884 35.97 -31.66 -25.38
N PRO A 885 35.95 -32.32 -26.56
CA PRO A 885 34.88 -33.25 -26.94
C PRO A 885 35.09 -34.65 -26.36
N LEU A 886 34.10 -35.17 -25.62
CA LEU A 886 34.20 -36.45 -24.90
C LEU A 886 34.17 -37.71 -25.79
N ARG A 887 33.82 -37.57 -27.08
CA ARG A 887 33.82 -38.68 -28.06
C ARG A 887 35.02 -38.69 -29.00
N GLY A 888 35.99 -37.79 -28.79
CA GLY A 888 37.08 -37.54 -29.73
C GLY A 888 36.62 -36.73 -30.96
N GLY A 889 37.59 -36.10 -31.63
CA GLY A 889 37.36 -35.15 -32.72
C GLY A 889 38.02 -33.79 -32.46
N PRO A 890 37.97 -32.84 -33.40
CA PRO A 890 38.48 -31.49 -33.20
C PRO A 890 37.67 -30.73 -32.14
N SER A 891 38.34 -29.88 -31.36
CA SER A 891 37.70 -29.06 -30.33
C SER A 891 36.58 -28.18 -30.93
N PRO A 892 35.33 -28.25 -30.42
CA PRO A 892 34.22 -27.50 -30.98
C PRO A 892 34.41 -25.99 -30.80
N ARG A 893 34.05 -25.23 -31.83
CA ARG A 893 34.15 -23.76 -31.82
C ARG A 893 33.17 -23.17 -30.82
N PHE A 894 33.66 -22.36 -29.89
CA PHE A 894 32.87 -21.70 -28.86
C PHE A 894 33.06 -20.18 -28.88
N ALA A 895 32.05 -19.45 -28.40
CA ALA A 895 32.14 -18.02 -28.11
C ALA A 895 32.16 -17.79 -26.59
N GLN A 896 33.16 -17.08 -26.07
CA GLN A 896 33.13 -16.54 -24.70
C GLN A 896 32.53 -15.13 -24.70
N ARG A 897 31.76 -14.82 -23.66
CA ARG A 897 31.30 -13.45 -23.32
C ARG A 897 31.63 -13.20 -21.86
N THR A 898 32.36 -12.12 -21.56
CA THR A 898 32.67 -11.70 -20.18
C THR A 898 32.07 -10.32 -19.93
N LEU A 899 31.45 -10.13 -18.76
CA LEU A 899 30.88 -8.86 -18.34
C LEU A 899 30.89 -8.73 -16.81
N LEU A 900 31.48 -7.64 -16.30
CA LEU A 900 31.22 -7.12 -14.96
C LEU A 900 30.14 -6.04 -15.06
N SER A 901 29.19 -6.05 -14.12
CA SER A 901 28.09 -5.07 -14.05
C SER A 901 27.71 -4.71 -12.62
N THR A 902 27.23 -3.47 -12.41
CA THR A 902 26.69 -3.03 -11.11
C THR A 902 25.27 -3.58 -10.87
N GLU A 903 25.05 -4.30 -9.77
CA GLU A 903 23.70 -4.66 -9.31
C GLU A 903 23.15 -3.64 -8.30
N ASN A 904 23.99 -3.18 -7.37
CA ASN A 904 23.67 -2.11 -6.42
C ASN A 904 24.96 -1.41 -5.99
N TYR A 905 25.22 -0.20 -6.48
CA TYR A 905 26.42 0.56 -6.14
C TYR A 905 25.99 1.94 -5.66
N GLN A 906 26.29 2.27 -4.40
CA GLN A 906 25.77 3.49 -3.77
C GLN A 906 26.73 4.11 -2.75
N VAL A 907 26.65 5.43 -2.58
CA VAL A 907 27.22 6.18 -1.45
C VAL A 907 26.06 6.65 -0.56
N VAL A 908 26.09 6.34 0.75
CA VAL A 908 24.97 6.58 1.71
C VAL A 908 25.28 7.61 2.78
#